data_AF-A0A484DEX9-F1
#
_entry.id   AF-A0A484DEX9-F1
#
_cell.length_a   1.000
_cell.length_b   1.000
_cell.length_c   1.000
_cell.angle_alpha   90.00
_cell.angle_beta   90.00
_cell.angle_gamma   90.00
#
_symmetry.space_group_name_H-M   'P 1'
#
loop_
_entity.id
_entity.type
_entity.pdbx_description
1 polymer ?
#
loop_
_entity_poly.entity_id
_entity_poly.type
_entity_poly.pdbx_seq_one_letter_code
_entity_poly.pdbx_strand_id
1 'polypeptide(L)'
;MNSALQCLSNASPLTEYFLNDQYEAEINRENPLGMRGEIAEAYADLVKQMWLSRSSYVAPRTFKTQVGRFAPQFSGYQQQDSQELLAFLLDGLHEDLNRVKKKPYLALRDAKGRPDEIVAKEAWTNHRLRNDSIIVDIFHGLFKSTLVCPECSKVSVTFDPFCYLTLPLPMKKDRTMEVFLVRSDPESRPTQYRVVVPKLGTVTDLCSALSKLCGFPPENMVVADVYNHRFHKIYRRDDGLNQIMEKDDIFVYEVQEEDSERMNLPVYFRERHSKHVGSSTSTMLFGQPLLLTVPRHNLVADVLYDKILEKIGRYVKQSQGPHNESRASASSSSSASSSSSASASASASASASASATVASCSQAPECSTASSLNASLGGCGSPLSDGASCSASFSNGSNHSGTCNKTNGLYDGEEEAMDHQGSPEPENGQSEEEEEETSDLENGSKGDMPKQSSPAKLFTFSIVNSYGTANISPLPCDGNVLKLNPHSTVAIDWDTESKKLCYDEQEAEAYEKHESMLQPQKKKATVALRECIELFTTMETLGEHDPWYCPTCKKHQQATKKFDLWSLPRVLVVHLKRFSYNRCWRDKLDTVVDFPIRDLNMSEFVCDPKAGPYIYDLVAVSNHYGGMGGGHYTGYGKNKVDGKWYYFDDSSVSSASEDQIVTKAAYVLFYQRRDEEAPSKPQPSASLGGAPEAVDDHMDTN
;
A
#
# COMPACT_ATOMS: atom_id res chain seq x y z
N MET A 1 -4.61 6.18 16.65
CA MET A 1 -5.39 6.54 17.85
C MET A 1 -6.28 7.75 17.60
N ASN A 2 -5.73 8.96 17.48
CA ASN A 2 -6.49 10.21 17.48
C ASN A 2 -7.64 10.27 16.44
N SER A 3 -7.40 9.86 15.20
CA SER A 3 -8.44 9.74 14.16
C SER A 3 -9.68 8.93 14.59
N ALA A 4 -9.49 7.75 15.21
CA ALA A 4 -10.61 6.92 15.69
C ALA A 4 -11.37 7.56 16.85
N LEU A 5 -10.65 8.27 17.74
CA LEU A 5 -11.26 9.04 18.84
C LEU A 5 -12.08 10.22 18.31
N GLN A 6 -11.59 10.94 17.30
CA GLN A 6 -12.35 12.03 16.67
C GLN A 6 -13.62 11.50 15.99
N CYS A 7 -13.57 10.32 15.36
CA CYS A 7 -14.75 9.71 14.76
C CYS A 7 -15.80 9.28 15.81
N LEU A 8 -15.39 8.61 16.89
CA LEU A 8 -16.27 8.26 18.01
C LEU A 8 -16.84 9.52 18.72
N SER A 9 -16.01 10.56 18.87
CA SER A 9 -16.42 11.83 19.50
C SER A 9 -17.49 12.58 18.69
N ASN A 10 -17.52 12.43 17.36
CA ASN A 10 -18.58 12.97 16.49
C ASN A 10 -19.79 12.02 16.32
N ALA A 11 -19.76 10.81 16.89
CA ALA A 11 -20.94 9.94 16.96
C ALA A 11 -21.91 10.43 18.06
N SER A 12 -22.71 11.45 17.71
CA SER A 12 -23.52 12.25 18.65
C SER A 12 -24.22 11.47 19.78
N PRO A 13 -24.90 10.32 19.52
CA PRO A 13 -25.58 9.55 20.58
C PRO A 13 -24.63 9.02 21.68
N LEU A 14 -23.38 8.67 21.33
CA LEU A 14 -22.39 8.18 22.29
C LEU A 14 -21.85 9.33 23.13
N THR A 15 -21.49 10.43 22.48
CA THR A 15 -20.99 11.64 23.12
C THR A 15 -22.03 12.24 24.07
N GLU A 16 -23.33 12.20 23.73
CA GLU A 16 -24.39 12.70 24.60
C GLU A 16 -24.59 11.86 25.85
N TYR A 17 -24.44 10.54 25.77
CA TYR A 17 -24.48 9.67 26.94
C TYR A 17 -23.34 9.99 27.93
N PHE A 18 -22.12 10.26 27.45
CA PHE A 18 -20.98 10.63 28.30
C PHE A 18 -21.01 12.08 28.82
N LEU A 19 -21.57 13.02 28.05
CA LEU A 19 -21.70 14.43 28.48
C LEU A 19 -22.90 14.68 29.43
N ASN A 20 -23.86 13.75 29.49
CA ASN A 20 -24.97 13.79 30.45
C ASN A 20 -24.77 12.83 31.64
N ASP A 21 -23.52 12.39 31.88
CA ASP A 21 -23.11 11.54 33.02
C ASP A 21 -23.84 10.19 33.17
N GLN A 22 -24.53 9.74 32.12
CA GLN A 22 -25.35 8.52 32.14
C GLN A 22 -24.52 7.24 32.34
N TYR A 23 -23.25 7.29 31.96
CA TYR A 23 -22.29 6.19 32.12
C TYR A 23 -22.02 5.83 33.60
N GLU A 24 -22.07 6.80 34.51
CA GLU A 24 -21.65 6.59 35.92
C GLU A 24 -22.51 5.54 36.64
N ALA A 25 -23.79 5.44 36.28
CA ALA A 25 -24.72 4.45 36.81
C ALA A 25 -24.64 3.07 36.12
N GLU A 26 -24.08 2.98 34.90
CA GLU A 26 -24.04 1.75 34.11
C GLU A 26 -22.73 0.95 34.27
N ILE A 27 -21.64 1.61 34.71
CA ILE A 27 -20.31 1.00 34.93
C ILE A 27 -20.39 -0.37 35.62
N ASN A 28 -19.63 -1.33 35.10
CA ASN A 28 -19.60 -2.72 35.53
C ASN A 28 -18.20 -3.16 35.94
N ARG A 29 -17.76 -2.72 37.13
CA ARG A 29 -16.42 -3.03 37.66
C ARG A 29 -16.17 -4.52 37.93
N GLU A 30 -17.23 -5.32 38.03
CA GLU A 30 -17.19 -6.76 38.33
C GLU A 30 -17.18 -7.65 37.09
N ASN A 31 -17.35 -7.09 35.88
CA ASN A 31 -17.40 -7.87 34.65
C ASN A 31 -16.04 -8.57 34.39
N PRO A 32 -15.98 -9.92 34.34
CA PRO A 32 -14.72 -10.64 34.07
C PRO A 32 -14.22 -10.47 32.63
N LEU A 33 -15.02 -9.87 31.74
CA LEU A 33 -14.64 -9.49 30.37
C LEU A 33 -14.38 -7.98 30.22
N GLY A 34 -14.65 -7.18 31.27
CA GLY A 34 -14.46 -5.73 31.26
C GLY A 34 -13.09 -5.30 31.81
N MET A 35 -12.80 -4.01 31.67
CA MET A 35 -11.57 -3.35 32.12
C MET A 35 -11.79 -2.60 33.45
N ARG A 36 -12.70 -3.12 34.30
CA ARG A 36 -13.08 -2.61 35.62
C ARG A 36 -13.73 -1.21 35.63
N GLY A 37 -14.21 -0.75 34.48
CA GLY A 37 -14.67 0.63 34.25
C GLY A 37 -13.56 1.59 33.83
N GLU A 38 -12.28 1.19 33.89
CA GLU A 38 -11.14 2.10 33.73
C GLU A 38 -10.99 2.64 32.29
N ILE A 39 -11.52 1.94 31.28
CA ILE A 39 -11.55 2.43 29.89
C ILE A 39 -12.75 3.37 29.70
N ALA A 40 -13.93 3.03 30.24
CA ALA A 40 -15.10 3.90 30.18
C ALA A 40 -14.89 5.24 30.90
N GLU A 41 -14.28 5.23 32.09
CA GLU A 41 -13.95 6.45 32.84
C GLU A 41 -12.92 7.32 32.09
N ALA A 42 -11.81 6.72 31.63
CA ALA A 42 -10.79 7.46 30.88
C ALA A 42 -11.28 7.99 29.52
N TYR A 43 -12.26 7.33 28.91
CA TYR A 43 -12.94 7.82 27.70
C TYR A 43 -13.89 8.97 28.01
N ALA A 44 -14.71 8.85 29.07
CA ALA A 44 -15.64 9.89 29.51
C ALA A 44 -14.90 11.19 29.85
N ASP A 45 -13.82 11.11 30.62
CA ASP A 45 -12.96 12.26 30.95
C ASP A 45 -12.38 12.93 29.70
N LEU A 46 -12.01 12.15 28.69
CA LEU A 46 -11.47 12.67 27.43
C LEU A 46 -12.56 13.35 26.59
N VAL A 47 -13.76 12.75 26.48
CA VAL A 47 -14.91 13.36 25.79
C VAL A 47 -15.33 14.67 26.49
N LYS A 48 -15.41 14.67 27.82
CA LYS A 48 -15.66 15.89 28.63
C LYS A 48 -14.60 16.96 28.35
N GLN A 49 -13.31 16.61 28.32
CA GLN A 49 -12.25 17.56 27.96
C GLN A 49 -12.35 18.08 26.52
N MET A 50 -12.70 17.23 25.54
CA MET A 50 -12.83 17.62 24.13
C MET A 50 -14.02 18.54 23.85
N TRP A 51 -15.15 18.38 24.56
CA TRP A 51 -16.39 19.13 24.30
C TRP A 51 -16.68 20.27 25.28
N LEU A 52 -16.13 20.25 26.51
CA LEU A 52 -16.43 21.24 27.55
C LEU A 52 -15.24 22.17 27.88
N SER A 53 -14.01 21.80 27.52
CA SER A 53 -12.85 22.68 27.74
C SER A 53 -12.76 23.80 26.70
N ARG A 54 -11.99 24.84 27.01
CA ARG A 54 -11.66 25.94 26.07
C ARG A 54 -10.34 25.71 25.33
N SER A 55 -9.79 24.50 25.40
CA SER A 55 -8.51 24.15 24.77
C SER A 55 -8.70 23.82 23.29
N SER A 56 -7.82 24.32 22.42
CA SER A 56 -7.85 23.98 20.98
C SER A 56 -7.44 22.53 20.70
N TYR A 57 -6.72 21.89 21.61
CA TYR A 57 -6.37 20.46 21.57
C TYR A 57 -6.26 19.90 23.00
N VAL A 58 -6.32 18.57 23.12
CA VAL A 58 -6.13 17.82 24.37
C VAL A 58 -5.12 16.71 24.11
N ALA A 59 -4.19 16.48 25.03
CA ALA A 59 -3.23 15.38 24.93
C ALA A 59 -3.77 14.14 25.71
N PRO A 60 -4.23 13.07 25.03
CA PRO A 60 -4.92 11.93 25.66
C PRO A 60 -3.97 10.97 26.40
N ARG A 61 -3.12 11.48 27.29
CA ARG A 61 -2.07 10.72 27.99
C ARG A 61 -2.65 9.63 28.89
N THR A 62 -3.57 9.99 29.80
CA THR A 62 -4.25 9.05 30.70
C THR A 62 -4.93 7.93 29.91
N PHE A 63 -5.63 8.30 28.84
CA PHE A 63 -6.31 7.35 27.95
C PHE A 63 -5.33 6.42 27.23
N LYS A 64 -4.22 6.93 26.63
CA LYS A 64 -3.19 6.07 26.04
C LYS A 64 -2.61 5.09 27.07
N THR A 65 -2.36 5.54 28.30
CA THR A 65 -1.82 4.68 29.36
C THR A 65 -2.77 3.53 29.69
N GLN A 66 -4.08 3.78 29.83
CA GLN A 66 -5.05 2.72 30.10
C GLN A 66 -5.23 1.78 28.90
N VAL A 67 -5.34 2.32 27.67
CA VAL A 67 -5.38 1.50 26.44
C VAL A 67 -4.13 0.61 26.34
N GLY A 68 -2.93 1.15 26.56
CA GLY A 68 -1.68 0.39 26.52
C GLY A 68 -1.51 -0.63 27.66
N ARG A 69 -2.24 -0.47 28.77
CA ARG A 69 -2.25 -1.42 29.90
C ARG A 69 -3.16 -2.62 29.65
N PHE A 70 -4.32 -2.41 29.03
CA PHE A 70 -5.30 -3.48 28.75
C PHE A 70 -5.12 -4.11 27.36
N ALA A 71 -4.51 -3.39 26.42
CA ALA A 71 -4.11 -3.87 25.10
C ALA A 71 -2.64 -3.49 24.79
N PRO A 72 -1.66 -4.29 25.27
CA PRO A 72 -0.23 -4.00 25.16
C PRO A 72 0.29 -3.73 23.75
N GLN A 73 -0.37 -4.23 22.70
CA GLN A 73 -0.03 -3.92 21.30
C GLN A 73 -0.09 -2.40 21.00
N PHE A 74 -0.96 -1.65 21.69
CA PHE A 74 -1.09 -0.20 21.52
C PHE A 74 -0.18 0.62 22.46
N SER A 75 0.61 -0.03 23.33
CA SER A 75 1.51 0.65 24.28
C SER A 75 2.68 1.36 23.59
N GLY A 76 3.22 0.78 22.51
CA GLY A 76 4.44 1.22 21.84
C GLY A 76 4.34 2.51 21.03
N TYR A 77 5.39 2.74 20.23
CA TYR A 77 5.51 3.87 19.28
C TYR A 77 5.47 3.43 17.81
N GLN A 78 5.34 2.13 17.54
CA GLN A 78 5.07 1.61 16.21
C GLN A 78 3.68 2.09 15.73
N GLN A 79 3.52 2.22 14.43
CA GLN A 79 2.22 2.54 13.84
C GLN A 79 1.28 1.33 13.94
N GLN A 80 0.01 1.60 14.22
CA GLN A 80 -1.02 0.58 14.46
C GLN A 80 -2.29 0.92 13.67
N ASP A 81 -3.09 -0.10 13.39
CA ASP A 81 -4.33 0.05 12.65
C ASP A 81 -5.39 0.83 13.45
N SER A 82 -6.05 1.80 12.82
CA SER A 82 -7.12 2.57 13.48
C SER A 82 -8.40 1.75 13.68
N GLN A 83 -8.64 0.72 12.85
CA GLN A 83 -9.78 -0.18 12.96
C GLN A 83 -9.58 -1.22 14.07
N GLU A 84 -8.39 -1.79 14.24
CA GLU A 84 -8.10 -2.69 15.36
C GLU A 84 -8.31 -1.98 16.70
N LEU A 85 -7.82 -0.74 16.83
CA LEU A 85 -8.07 0.08 18.00
C LEU A 85 -9.57 0.39 18.17
N LEU A 86 -10.28 0.74 17.10
CA LEU A 86 -11.72 1.03 17.15
C LEU A 86 -12.52 -0.19 17.62
N ALA A 87 -12.16 -1.39 17.17
CA ALA A 87 -12.78 -2.64 17.63
C ALA A 87 -12.52 -2.87 19.12
N PHE A 88 -11.26 -2.72 19.57
CA PHE A 88 -10.90 -2.80 20.99
C PHE A 88 -11.66 -1.78 21.86
N LEU A 89 -11.84 -0.54 21.38
CA LEU A 89 -12.56 0.49 22.13
C LEU A 89 -14.07 0.24 22.17
N LEU A 90 -14.68 -0.23 21.08
CA LEU A 90 -16.10 -0.60 21.10
C LEU A 90 -16.38 -1.79 22.03
N ASP A 91 -15.51 -2.81 22.03
CA ASP A 91 -15.62 -3.98 22.90
C ASP A 91 -15.35 -3.62 24.39
N GLY A 92 -14.27 -2.88 24.66
CA GLY A 92 -13.93 -2.41 26.00
C GLY A 92 -14.99 -1.50 26.62
N LEU A 93 -15.53 -0.55 25.85
CA LEU A 93 -16.66 0.29 26.28
C LEU A 93 -17.97 -0.52 26.39
N HIS A 94 -18.17 -1.56 25.56
CA HIS A 94 -19.33 -2.43 25.69
C HIS A 94 -19.32 -3.16 27.03
N GLU A 95 -18.19 -3.80 27.38
CA GLU A 95 -18.08 -4.62 28.58
C GLU A 95 -17.94 -3.80 29.87
N ASP A 96 -17.25 -2.66 29.85
CA ASP A 96 -17.20 -1.73 31.00
C ASP A 96 -18.58 -1.14 31.33
N LEU A 97 -19.48 -1.00 30.36
CA LEU A 97 -20.83 -0.42 30.54
C LEU A 97 -21.94 -1.48 30.45
N ASN A 98 -21.60 -2.77 30.52
CA ASN A 98 -22.58 -3.84 30.39
C ASN A 98 -23.51 -3.90 31.61
N ARG A 99 -24.80 -3.61 31.39
CA ARG A 99 -25.87 -3.65 32.39
C ARG A 99 -26.09 -5.09 32.89
N VAL A 100 -25.79 -6.09 32.07
CA VAL A 100 -25.89 -7.52 32.45
C VAL A 100 -24.71 -7.90 33.36
N LYS A 101 -24.90 -7.74 34.68
CA LYS A 101 -23.87 -8.06 35.68
C LYS A 101 -23.51 -9.56 35.76
N LYS A 102 -24.44 -10.47 35.42
CA LYS A 102 -24.20 -11.93 35.38
C LYS A 102 -24.69 -12.55 34.08
N LYS A 103 -23.77 -12.74 33.11
CA LYS A 103 -24.09 -13.31 31.79
C LYS A 103 -24.56 -14.78 31.91
N PRO A 104 -25.78 -15.14 31.48
CA PRO A 104 -26.23 -16.54 31.45
C PRO A 104 -25.48 -17.35 30.38
N TYR A 105 -25.36 -18.66 30.60
CA TYR A 105 -24.98 -19.60 29.54
C TYR A 105 -26.19 -19.86 28.65
N LEU A 106 -26.05 -19.57 27.35
CA LEU A 106 -27.07 -19.78 26.33
C LEU A 106 -26.48 -20.64 25.22
N ALA A 107 -27.06 -21.83 24.99
CA ALA A 107 -26.64 -22.71 23.92
C ALA A 107 -27.14 -22.18 22.57
N LEU A 108 -26.23 -21.90 21.64
CA LEU A 108 -26.56 -21.47 20.28
C LEU A 108 -27.39 -22.54 19.56
N ARG A 109 -28.38 -22.09 18.78
CA ARG A 109 -29.34 -22.94 18.07
C ARG A 109 -29.44 -22.54 16.61
N ASP A 110 -28.99 -23.44 15.74
CA ASP A 110 -29.30 -23.47 14.31
C ASP A 110 -30.81 -23.26 14.06
N ALA A 111 -31.15 -22.53 13.00
CA ALA A 111 -32.53 -22.24 12.61
C ALA A 111 -33.40 -23.50 12.48
N LYS A 112 -32.83 -24.61 11.97
CA LYS A 112 -33.53 -25.89 11.74
C LYS A 112 -34.84 -25.76 10.94
N GLY A 113 -34.87 -24.86 9.94
CA GLY A 113 -36.05 -24.63 9.10
C GLY A 113 -37.17 -23.81 9.74
N ARG A 114 -36.94 -23.20 10.91
CA ARG A 114 -37.85 -22.20 11.48
C ARG A 114 -37.78 -20.89 10.67
N PRO A 115 -38.87 -20.09 10.60
CA PRO A 115 -38.86 -18.79 9.92
C PRO A 115 -37.79 -17.84 10.46
N ASP A 116 -37.10 -17.16 9.55
CA ASP A 116 -35.98 -16.24 9.86
C ASP A 116 -36.34 -15.23 10.95
N GLU A 117 -37.50 -14.57 10.86
CA GLU A 117 -37.99 -13.59 11.85
C GLU A 117 -37.96 -14.11 13.30
N ILE A 118 -38.29 -15.39 13.49
CA ILE A 118 -38.36 -16.03 14.82
C ILE A 118 -36.95 -16.33 15.33
N VAL A 119 -36.06 -16.76 14.45
CA VAL A 119 -34.66 -17.09 14.79
C VAL A 119 -33.85 -15.81 15.02
N ALA A 120 -34.03 -14.78 14.20
CA ALA A 120 -33.45 -13.46 14.38
C ALA A 120 -33.89 -12.83 15.72
N LYS A 121 -35.19 -12.90 16.05
CA LYS A 121 -35.72 -12.41 17.32
C LYS A 121 -35.23 -13.23 18.53
N GLU A 122 -35.12 -14.55 18.43
CA GLU A 122 -34.48 -15.39 19.45
C GLU A 122 -33.01 -15.00 19.64
N ALA A 123 -32.25 -14.85 18.55
CA ALA A 123 -30.82 -14.49 18.59
C ALA A 123 -30.58 -13.10 19.20
N TRP A 124 -31.35 -12.08 18.78
CA TRP A 124 -31.25 -10.73 19.35
C TRP A 124 -31.63 -10.69 20.84
N THR A 125 -32.67 -11.44 21.23
CA THR A 125 -33.05 -11.58 22.65
C THR A 125 -31.94 -12.26 23.45
N ASN A 126 -31.36 -13.34 22.93
CA ASN A 126 -30.25 -14.06 23.56
C ASN A 126 -28.96 -13.22 23.63
N HIS A 127 -28.73 -12.34 22.65
CA HIS A 127 -27.64 -11.36 22.70
C HIS A 127 -27.88 -10.36 23.85
N ARG A 128 -29.03 -9.69 23.89
CA ARG A 128 -29.36 -8.73 24.97
C ARG A 128 -29.42 -9.34 26.36
N LEU A 129 -29.74 -10.63 26.50
CA LEU A 129 -29.65 -11.36 27.77
C LEU A 129 -28.21 -11.52 28.31
N ARG A 130 -27.17 -11.26 27.51
CA ARG A 130 -25.75 -11.33 27.90
C ARG A 130 -25.02 -10.00 27.75
N ASN A 131 -25.48 -9.17 26.82
CA ASN A 131 -24.79 -8.01 26.28
C ASN A 131 -25.82 -6.87 26.14
N ASP A 132 -25.91 -6.00 27.14
CA ASP A 132 -26.83 -4.84 27.11
C ASP A 132 -26.09 -3.59 27.60
N SER A 133 -25.78 -2.67 26.69
CA SER A 133 -25.14 -1.39 27.01
C SER A 133 -25.36 -0.38 25.90
N ILE A 134 -24.98 0.88 26.15
CA ILE A 134 -25.05 1.96 25.17
C ILE A 134 -24.37 1.63 23.82
N ILE A 135 -23.33 0.79 23.81
CA ILE A 135 -22.67 0.34 22.57
C ILE A 135 -23.60 -0.58 21.76
N VAL A 136 -24.38 -1.43 22.43
CA VAL A 136 -25.40 -2.28 21.78
C VAL A 136 -26.54 -1.43 21.24
N ASP A 137 -26.99 -0.44 22.02
CA ASP A 137 -28.08 0.46 21.63
C ASP A 137 -27.73 1.35 20.42
N ILE A 138 -26.44 1.69 20.23
CA ILE A 138 -25.97 2.59 19.16
C ILE A 138 -25.41 1.83 17.95
N PHE A 139 -24.51 0.85 18.16
CA PHE A 139 -23.63 0.30 17.12
C PHE A 139 -23.94 -1.14 16.69
N HIS A 140 -24.79 -1.89 17.43
CA HIS A 140 -25.02 -3.30 17.10
C HIS A 140 -26.13 -3.49 16.04
N GLY A 141 -25.76 -4.11 14.93
CA GLY A 141 -26.68 -4.71 13.96
C GLY A 141 -26.73 -6.23 14.08
N LEU A 142 -27.42 -6.89 13.14
CA LEU A 142 -27.55 -8.35 13.06
C LEU A 142 -27.33 -8.81 11.61
N PHE A 143 -26.41 -9.75 11.41
CA PHE A 143 -26.28 -10.52 10.18
C PHE A 143 -27.22 -11.74 10.20
N LYS A 144 -27.60 -12.20 9.01
CA LYS A 144 -28.01 -13.58 8.76
C LYS A 144 -26.84 -14.29 8.09
N SER A 145 -26.22 -15.24 8.79
CA SER A 145 -25.13 -16.06 8.27
C SER A 145 -25.69 -17.36 7.71
N THR A 146 -25.44 -17.64 6.43
CA THR A 146 -25.83 -18.89 5.77
C THR A 146 -24.59 -19.70 5.41
N LEU A 147 -24.54 -20.96 5.84
CA LEU A 147 -23.46 -21.91 5.54
C LEU A 147 -24.01 -23.14 4.84
N VAL A 148 -23.38 -23.56 3.74
CA VAL A 148 -23.79 -24.71 2.92
C VAL A 148 -22.65 -25.74 2.85
N CYS A 149 -22.93 -26.98 3.27
CA CYS A 149 -21.97 -28.07 3.18
C CYS A 149 -21.85 -28.60 1.74
N PRO A 150 -20.64 -28.70 1.14
CA PRO A 150 -20.47 -29.20 -0.22
C PRO A 150 -20.75 -30.71 -0.34
N GLU A 151 -20.54 -31.50 0.72
CA GLU A 151 -20.70 -32.96 0.66
C GLU A 151 -22.12 -33.46 0.94
N CYS A 152 -22.83 -32.86 1.89
CA CYS A 152 -24.17 -33.33 2.32
C CYS A 152 -25.29 -32.32 2.06
N SER A 153 -25.00 -31.20 1.40
CA SER A 153 -25.93 -30.11 1.10
C SER A 153 -26.68 -29.54 2.31
N LYS A 154 -26.25 -29.83 3.55
CA LYS A 154 -26.83 -29.20 4.75
C LYS A 154 -26.63 -27.68 4.64
N VAL A 155 -27.74 -26.95 4.67
CA VAL A 155 -27.78 -25.54 5.01
C VAL A 155 -27.83 -25.38 6.53
N SER A 156 -27.04 -24.47 7.08
CA SER A 156 -27.08 -24.02 8.47
C SER A 156 -27.30 -22.51 8.46
N VAL A 157 -28.22 -22.00 9.27
CA VAL A 157 -28.51 -20.55 9.36
C VAL A 157 -28.39 -20.09 10.81
N THR A 158 -27.59 -19.05 11.03
CA THR A 158 -27.42 -18.34 12.30
C THR A 158 -27.67 -16.85 12.12
N PHE A 159 -27.95 -16.18 13.23
CA PHE A 159 -28.16 -14.74 13.27
C PHE A 159 -27.18 -14.14 14.27
N ASP A 160 -26.24 -13.36 13.77
CA ASP A 160 -24.97 -13.06 14.45
C ASP A 160 -24.79 -11.54 14.57
N PRO A 161 -24.62 -10.98 15.78
CA PRO A 161 -24.55 -9.53 15.99
C PRO A 161 -23.21 -8.96 15.53
N PHE A 162 -23.23 -7.71 15.05
CA PHE A 162 -22.02 -7.02 14.58
C PHE A 162 -21.98 -5.54 14.99
N CYS A 163 -20.78 -5.00 15.25
CA CYS A 163 -20.59 -3.61 15.67
C CYS A 163 -20.09 -2.69 14.54
N TYR A 164 -19.59 -3.28 13.45
CA TYR A 164 -19.09 -2.61 12.25
C TYR A 164 -19.09 -3.57 11.06
N LEU A 165 -19.12 -3.04 9.84
CA LEU A 165 -18.92 -3.79 8.60
C LEU A 165 -17.46 -3.65 8.13
N THR A 166 -16.80 -4.75 7.80
CA THR A 166 -15.50 -4.75 7.11
C THR A 166 -15.72 -5.15 5.66
N LEU A 167 -15.83 -4.18 4.76
CA LEU A 167 -16.15 -4.42 3.36
C LEU A 167 -14.89 -4.76 2.55
N PRO A 168 -14.88 -5.86 1.78
CA PRO A 168 -13.83 -6.12 0.79
C PRO A 168 -13.88 -5.09 -0.34
N LEU A 169 -12.73 -4.78 -0.92
CA LEU A 169 -12.62 -3.92 -2.10
C LEU A 169 -12.36 -4.78 -3.34
N PRO A 170 -12.98 -4.50 -4.50
CA PRO A 170 -12.70 -5.19 -5.77
C PRO A 170 -11.20 -5.11 -6.14
N MET A 171 -10.50 -6.24 -6.00
CA MET A 171 -9.08 -6.33 -6.35
C MET A 171 -8.91 -6.51 -7.86
N LYS A 172 -8.30 -5.52 -8.52
CA LYS A 172 -7.80 -5.70 -9.89
C LYS A 172 -6.70 -6.77 -9.88
N LYS A 173 -6.90 -7.80 -10.69
CA LYS A 173 -5.94 -8.90 -10.86
C LYS A 173 -4.65 -8.44 -11.55
N ASP A 174 -4.75 -7.38 -12.35
CA ASP A 174 -3.65 -6.82 -13.13
C ASP A 174 -3.26 -5.43 -12.63
N ARG A 175 -2.00 -5.06 -12.86
CA ARG A 175 -1.47 -3.70 -12.73
C ARG A 175 -0.90 -3.23 -14.07
N THR A 176 -0.78 -1.92 -14.21
CA THR A 176 -0.07 -1.29 -15.33
C THR A 176 1.32 -0.89 -14.86
N MET A 177 2.34 -1.13 -15.68
CA MET A 177 3.72 -0.68 -15.45
C MET A 177 4.20 0.14 -16.66
N GLU A 178 5.11 1.06 -16.41
CA GLU A 178 5.86 1.77 -17.44
C GLU A 178 7.32 1.31 -17.34
N VAL A 179 7.94 0.99 -18.48
CA VAL A 179 9.29 0.40 -18.56
C VAL A 179 10.05 0.94 -19.77
N PHE A 180 11.36 1.08 -19.68
CA PHE A 180 12.23 1.53 -20.76
C PHE A 180 12.96 0.33 -21.40
N LEU A 181 12.63 0.00 -22.66
CA LEU A 181 13.35 -1.01 -23.42
C LEU A 181 14.62 -0.39 -24.02
N VAL A 182 15.79 -0.86 -23.58
CA VAL A 182 17.10 -0.54 -24.13
C VAL A 182 17.47 -1.63 -25.13
N ARG A 183 17.45 -1.28 -26.41
CA ARG A 183 17.75 -2.22 -27.51
C ARG A 183 19.24 -2.55 -27.61
N SER A 184 19.58 -3.63 -28.33
CA SER A 184 20.98 -4.04 -28.55
C SER A 184 21.65 -3.17 -29.62
N ASP A 185 20.87 -2.73 -30.62
CA ASP A 185 21.24 -1.70 -31.60
C ASP A 185 21.69 -0.37 -30.92
N PRO A 186 22.85 0.24 -31.28
CA PRO A 186 23.28 1.53 -30.75
C PRO A 186 22.45 2.74 -31.20
N GLU A 187 21.95 2.72 -32.44
CA GLU A 187 21.23 3.86 -33.04
C GLU A 187 19.78 3.95 -32.52
N SER A 188 19.21 2.81 -32.10
CA SER A 188 17.93 2.78 -31.38
C SER A 188 18.01 3.50 -30.02
N ARG A 189 17.23 4.56 -29.87
CA ARG A 189 16.98 5.18 -28.56
C ARG A 189 16.24 4.23 -27.61
N PRO A 190 16.44 4.35 -26.28
CA PRO A 190 15.58 3.70 -25.29
C PRO A 190 14.11 4.04 -25.58
N THR A 191 13.24 3.03 -25.54
CA THR A 191 11.82 3.21 -25.87
C THR A 191 10.96 2.92 -24.65
N GLN A 192 10.14 3.88 -24.23
CA GLN A 192 9.20 3.74 -23.12
C GLN A 192 7.94 3.00 -23.57
N TYR A 193 7.64 1.88 -22.90
CA TYR A 193 6.45 1.06 -23.08
C TYR A 193 5.53 1.13 -21.85
N ARG A 194 4.23 0.93 -22.07
CA ARG A 194 3.24 0.73 -21.01
C ARG A 194 2.62 -0.65 -21.16
N VAL A 195 2.84 -1.50 -20.17
CA VAL A 195 2.44 -2.91 -20.16
C VAL A 195 1.41 -3.20 -19.08
N VAL A 196 0.55 -4.20 -19.30
CA VAL A 196 -0.42 -4.69 -18.32
C VAL A 196 -0.03 -6.11 -17.93
N VAL A 197 0.14 -6.35 -16.63
CA VAL A 197 0.73 -7.57 -16.06
C VAL A 197 0.01 -7.99 -14.78
N PRO A 198 -0.02 -9.28 -14.40
CA PRO A 198 -0.68 -9.71 -13.17
C PRO A 198 -0.04 -9.08 -11.92
N LYS A 199 -0.86 -8.62 -10.96
CA LYS A 199 -0.39 -8.02 -9.69
C LYS A 199 0.50 -8.96 -8.86
N LEU A 200 0.24 -10.27 -8.96
CA LEU A 200 0.99 -11.34 -8.30
C LEU A 200 1.81 -12.17 -9.31
N GLY A 201 2.10 -11.60 -10.49
CA GLY A 201 2.94 -12.22 -11.51
C GLY A 201 4.43 -12.10 -11.21
N THR A 202 5.22 -12.67 -12.11
CA THR A 202 6.69 -12.73 -12.10
C THR A 202 7.29 -11.82 -13.17
N VAL A 203 8.60 -11.59 -13.12
CA VAL A 203 9.35 -10.93 -14.19
C VAL A 203 9.17 -11.65 -15.55
N THR A 204 8.97 -12.96 -15.55
CA THR A 204 8.62 -13.72 -16.78
C THR A 204 7.31 -13.22 -17.41
N ASP A 205 6.29 -12.86 -16.61
CA ASP A 205 5.04 -12.29 -17.12
C ASP A 205 5.24 -10.88 -17.71
N LEU A 206 6.14 -10.08 -17.12
CA LEU A 206 6.52 -8.76 -17.63
C LEU A 206 7.25 -8.85 -18.96
N CYS A 207 8.27 -9.70 -19.08
CA CYS A 207 8.96 -9.94 -20.36
C CYS A 207 7.98 -10.49 -21.40
N SER A 208 7.08 -11.40 -21.01
CA SER A 208 6.05 -11.97 -21.90
C SER A 208 4.96 -10.97 -22.33
N ALA A 209 4.72 -9.92 -21.54
CA ALA A 209 3.81 -8.83 -21.89
C ALA A 209 4.50 -7.81 -22.81
N LEU A 210 5.76 -7.46 -22.52
CA LEU A 210 6.56 -6.54 -23.33
C LEU A 210 6.88 -7.12 -24.72
N SER A 211 7.27 -8.40 -24.77
CA SER A 211 7.54 -9.17 -25.99
C SER A 211 6.43 -9.03 -27.04
N LYS A 212 5.16 -9.07 -26.60
CA LYS A 212 3.97 -8.93 -27.46
C LYS A 212 3.78 -7.53 -28.04
N LEU A 213 4.47 -6.51 -27.50
CA LEU A 213 4.44 -5.13 -27.99
C LEU A 213 5.66 -4.82 -28.87
N CYS A 214 6.86 -5.21 -28.44
CA CYS A 214 8.10 -4.92 -29.16
C CYS A 214 8.52 -5.97 -30.20
N GLY A 215 7.83 -7.12 -30.25
CA GLY A 215 8.13 -8.24 -31.17
C GLY A 215 9.40 -9.03 -30.83
N PHE A 216 10.01 -8.79 -29.67
CA PHE A 216 11.29 -9.36 -29.27
C PHE A 216 11.15 -10.53 -28.26
N PRO A 217 12.01 -11.57 -28.27
CA PRO A 217 11.83 -12.75 -27.41
C PRO A 217 12.12 -12.47 -25.91
N PRO A 218 11.31 -12.98 -24.96
CA PRO A 218 11.49 -12.74 -23.53
C PRO A 218 12.75 -13.40 -22.93
N GLU A 219 13.29 -14.44 -23.57
CA GLU A 219 14.55 -15.11 -23.21
C GLU A 219 15.81 -14.25 -23.41
N ASN A 220 15.70 -13.16 -24.17
CA ASN A 220 16.77 -12.19 -24.41
C ASN A 220 16.52 -10.85 -23.66
N MET A 221 15.63 -10.86 -22.65
CA MET A 221 15.33 -9.70 -21.80
C MET A 221 15.90 -9.88 -20.40
N VAL A 222 16.60 -8.86 -19.89
CA VAL A 222 16.97 -8.71 -18.48
C VAL A 222 16.36 -7.44 -17.92
N VAL A 223 15.65 -7.54 -16.78
CA VAL A 223 14.94 -6.43 -16.14
C VAL A 223 15.74 -5.90 -14.96
N ALA A 224 15.90 -4.59 -14.85
CA ALA A 224 16.61 -3.94 -13.76
C ALA A 224 15.92 -2.64 -13.30
N ASP A 225 16.01 -2.38 -12.01
CA ASP A 225 15.74 -1.09 -11.36
C ASP A 225 17.02 -0.26 -11.38
N VAL A 226 16.95 0.93 -11.99
CA VAL A 226 18.07 1.86 -12.15
C VAL A 226 17.79 3.10 -11.30
N TYR A 227 18.59 3.32 -10.26
CA TYR A 227 18.43 4.45 -9.36
C TYR A 227 19.78 5.13 -9.10
N ASN A 228 19.84 6.44 -9.31
CA ASN A 228 21.04 7.27 -9.19
C ASN A 228 22.22 6.74 -10.04
N HIS A 229 21.99 6.61 -11.35
CA HIS A 229 22.98 6.26 -12.39
C HIS A 229 23.65 4.86 -12.23
N ARG A 230 23.03 3.94 -11.48
CA ARG A 230 23.52 2.56 -11.26
C ARG A 230 22.37 1.56 -11.20
N PHE A 231 22.69 0.28 -11.33
CA PHE A 231 21.73 -0.80 -11.05
C PHE A 231 21.51 -0.89 -9.54
N HIS A 232 20.28 -0.63 -9.09
CA HIS A 232 19.88 -0.84 -7.70
C HIS A 232 19.48 -2.29 -7.45
N LYS A 233 18.73 -2.88 -8.39
CA LYS A 233 18.53 -4.34 -8.48
C LYS A 233 18.45 -4.80 -9.94
N ILE A 234 19.14 -5.88 -10.28
CA ILE A 234 18.83 -6.70 -11.46
C ILE A 234 17.94 -7.84 -11.00
N TYR A 235 16.78 -8.02 -11.64
CA TYR A 235 15.79 -9.02 -11.24
C TYR A 235 15.98 -10.34 -11.99
N ARG A 236 15.62 -11.44 -11.32
CA ARG A 236 15.57 -12.78 -11.93
C ARG A 236 14.20 -13.04 -12.55
N ARG A 237 14.10 -14.04 -13.44
CA ARG A 237 12.84 -14.42 -14.12
C ARG A 237 11.75 -14.91 -13.16
N ASP A 238 12.16 -15.45 -12.02
CA ASP A 238 11.34 -15.93 -10.89
C ASP A 238 11.04 -14.84 -9.83
N ASP A 239 11.65 -13.66 -9.89
CA ASP A 239 11.29 -12.56 -8.99
C ASP A 239 9.83 -12.12 -9.23
N GLY A 240 9.10 -11.93 -8.14
CA GLY A 240 7.73 -11.39 -8.16
C GLY A 240 7.70 -9.90 -8.53
N LEU A 241 6.75 -9.51 -9.39
CA LEU A 241 6.57 -8.12 -9.82
C LEU A 241 6.21 -7.17 -8.68
N ASN A 242 5.64 -7.70 -7.61
CA ASN A 242 5.38 -6.98 -6.37
C ASN A 242 6.65 -6.43 -5.66
N GLN A 243 7.84 -6.86 -6.06
CA GLN A 243 9.12 -6.26 -5.64
C GLN A 243 9.49 -4.96 -6.40
N ILE A 244 8.67 -4.52 -7.35
CA ILE A 244 8.80 -3.26 -8.09
C ILE A 244 7.67 -2.33 -7.68
N MET A 245 8.00 -1.12 -7.22
CA MET A 245 7.09 -0.06 -6.80
C MET A 245 6.61 0.81 -7.98
N GLU A 246 5.57 1.63 -7.78
CA GLU A 246 5.08 2.60 -8.80
C GLU A 246 6.04 3.78 -9.08
N LYS A 247 7.23 3.79 -8.45
CA LYS A 247 8.19 4.93 -8.44
C LYS A 247 9.63 4.51 -8.75
N ASP A 248 9.84 3.28 -9.18
CA ASP A 248 11.15 2.74 -9.51
C ASP A 248 11.34 2.79 -11.04
N ASP A 249 12.48 3.29 -11.51
CA ASP A 249 12.75 3.46 -12.94
C ASP A 249 13.24 2.13 -13.54
N ILE A 250 12.29 1.38 -14.11
CA ILE A 250 12.54 0.03 -14.63
C ILE A 250 13.01 0.05 -16.08
N PHE A 251 14.22 -0.46 -16.29
CA PHE A 251 14.82 -0.67 -17.59
C PHE A 251 14.80 -2.17 -17.94
N VAL A 252 14.56 -2.48 -19.22
CA VAL A 252 14.64 -3.82 -19.78
C VAL A 252 15.70 -3.80 -20.87
N TYR A 253 16.77 -4.58 -20.68
CA TYR A 253 17.90 -4.62 -21.60
C TYR A 253 17.76 -5.79 -22.56
N GLU A 254 17.91 -5.50 -23.85
CA GLU A 254 18.06 -6.47 -24.93
C GLU A 254 19.48 -7.06 -24.88
N VAL A 255 19.60 -8.28 -24.38
CA VAL A 255 20.89 -8.99 -24.22
C VAL A 255 20.77 -10.43 -24.69
N GLN A 256 21.88 -11.07 -25.02
CA GLN A 256 21.88 -12.50 -25.31
C GLN A 256 21.83 -13.30 -24.01
N GLU A 257 21.24 -14.48 -24.03
CA GLU A 257 21.24 -15.40 -22.88
C GLU A 257 22.68 -15.78 -22.45
N GLU A 258 22.90 -15.96 -21.15
CA GLU A 258 24.21 -16.34 -20.63
C GLU A 258 24.46 -17.85 -20.80
N ASP A 259 25.58 -18.20 -21.43
CA ASP A 259 26.01 -19.57 -21.68
C ASP A 259 27.42 -19.83 -21.10
N SER A 260 28.08 -20.92 -21.49
CA SER A 260 29.47 -21.19 -21.07
C SER A 260 30.50 -20.19 -21.62
N GLU A 261 30.21 -19.54 -22.74
CA GLU A 261 31.13 -18.67 -23.48
C GLU A 261 30.85 -17.17 -23.28
N ARG A 262 29.67 -16.78 -22.79
CA ARG A 262 29.16 -15.39 -22.74
C ARG A 262 28.65 -14.99 -21.35
N MET A 263 28.88 -13.73 -20.98
CA MET A 263 28.32 -13.08 -19.78
C MET A 263 27.75 -11.72 -20.13
N ASN A 264 26.78 -11.25 -19.35
CA ASN A 264 26.21 -9.91 -19.46
C ASN A 264 26.87 -8.99 -18.42
N LEU A 265 27.82 -8.19 -18.90
CA LEU A 265 28.66 -7.31 -18.09
C LEU A 265 27.95 -5.98 -17.78
N PRO A 266 27.72 -5.62 -16.50
CA PRO A 266 27.25 -4.29 -16.13
C PRO A 266 28.36 -3.25 -16.28
N VAL A 267 28.06 -2.13 -16.95
CA VAL A 267 29.00 -1.03 -17.18
C VAL A 267 28.41 0.30 -16.73
N TYR A 268 29.15 1.01 -15.87
CA TYR A 268 28.80 2.32 -15.33
C TYR A 268 29.63 3.44 -15.96
N PHE A 269 29.09 4.66 -16.00
CA PHE A 269 29.78 5.87 -16.45
C PHE A 269 30.20 6.68 -15.22
N ARG A 270 31.47 7.10 -15.16
CA ARG A 270 32.00 7.96 -14.09
C ARG A 270 32.79 9.14 -14.63
N GLU A 271 32.63 10.27 -13.97
CA GLU A 271 33.42 11.49 -14.24
C GLU A 271 34.48 11.68 -13.14
N ARG A 272 35.76 11.65 -13.53
CA ARG A 272 36.90 11.88 -12.65
C ARG A 272 37.11 13.37 -12.43
N HIS A 273 36.87 13.81 -11.20
CA HIS A 273 37.18 15.17 -10.76
C HIS A 273 38.57 15.21 -10.13
N SER A 274 39.52 15.82 -10.84
CA SER A 274 40.83 16.16 -10.28
C SER A 274 40.71 17.39 -9.39
N LYS A 275 40.97 17.24 -8.09
CA LYS A 275 41.21 18.36 -7.18
C LYS A 275 42.70 18.71 -7.21
N HIS A 276 43.04 19.96 -6.92
CA HIS A 276 44.44 20.42 -6.97
C HIS A 276 45.37 19.59 -6.07
N VAL A 277 46.66 19.62 -6.45
CA VAL A 277 47.79 18.81 -5.96
C VAL A 277 47.64 18.37 -4.49
N GLY A 278 47.56 17.05 -4.27
CA GLY A 278 47.64 16.42 -2.94
C GLY A 278 46.38 15.72 -2.45
N SER A 279 45.21 15.92 -3.08
CA SER A 279 43.95 15.28 -2.66
C SER A 279 43.53 14.10 -3.53
N SER A 280 42.68 13.22 -3.00
CA SER A 280 42.23 12.00 -3.68
C SER A 280 41.29 12.29 -4.86
N THR A 281 41.42 11.50 -5.93
CA THR A 281 40.59 11.62 -7.13
C THR A 281 39.16 11.18 -6.84
N SER A 282 38.22 12.14 -6.90
CA SER A 282 36.80 11.86 -6.71
C SER A 282 36.18 11.38 -8.02
N THR A 283 35.25 10.43 -7.95
CA THR A 283 34.46 9.98 -9.10
C THR A 283 32.97 10.11 -8.79
N MET A 284 32.20 10.59 -9.77
CA MET A 284 30.74 10.68 -9.68
C MET A 284 30.11 9.89 -10.83
N LEU A 285 29.07 9.11 -10.53
CA LEU A 285 28.29 8.37 -11.53
C LEU A 285 27.40 9.35 -12.32
N PHE A 286 27.18 9.08 -13.61
CA PHE A 286 26.26 9.86 -14.47
C PHE A 286 25.63 8.97 -15.55
N GLY A 287 24.66 9.50 -16.31
CA GLY A 287 24.05 8.83 -17.46
C GLY A 287 23.22 7.58 -17.11
N GLN A 288 22.93 6.76 -18.13
CA GLN A 288 22.23 5.48 -17.97
C GLN A 288 23.24 4.31 -17.98
N PRO A 289 23.16 3.34 -17.05
CA PRO A 289 24.09 2.21 -17.04
C PRO A 289 23.81 1.26 -18.21
N LEU A 290 24.87 0.63 -18.74
CA LEU A 290 24.77 -0.37 -19.81
C LEU A 290 24.85 -1.79 -19.23
N LEU A 291 24.23 -2.73 -19.94
CA LEU A 291 24.40 -4.17 -19.75
C LEU A 291 24.81 -4.78 -21.09
N LEU A 292 26.00 -5.38 -21.17
CA LEU A 292 26.62 -5.78 -22.44
C LEU A 292 26.99 -7.26 -22.49
N THR A 293 26.51 -7.98 -23.50
CA THR A 293 26.97 -9.35 -23.76
C THR A 293 28.43 -9.33 -24.26
N VAL A 294 29.32 -9.97 -23.50
CA VAL A 294 30.75 -10.11 -23.79
C VAL A 294 31.22 -11.57 -23.59
N PRO A 295 32.29 -12.01 -24.27
CA PRO A 295 32.90 -13.31 -24.00
C PRO A 295 33.38 -13.47 -22.55
N ARG A 296 33.09 -14.62 -21.93
CA ARG A 296 33.59 -15.04 -20.60
C ARG A 296 35.10 -15.31 -20.60
N HIS A 297 35.69 -15.56 -21.76
CA HIS A 297 37.09 -15.93 -21.92
C HIS A 297 37.76 -15.08 -23.00
N ASN A 298 39.04 -14.77 -22.80
CA ASN A 298 39.89 -14.05 -23.77
C ASN A 298 39.38 -12.66 -24.21
N LEU A 299 38.50 -12.00 -23.44
CA LEU A 299 38.12 -10.62 -23.69
C LEU A 299 39.33 -9.69 -23.49
N VAL A 300 39.70 -8.96 -24.53
CA VAL A 300 40.80 -7.98 -24.51
C VAL A 300 40.25 -6.58 -24.23
N ALA A 301 41.02 -5.75 -23.50
CA ALA A 301 40.63 -4.38 -23.15
C ALA A 301 40.15 -3.54 -24.34
N ASP A 302 40.84 -3.63 -25.48
CA ASP A 302 40.51 -2.86 -26.68
C ASP A 302 39.21 -3.32 -27.35
N VAL A 303 38.93 -4.63 -27.37
CA VAL A 303 37.65 -5.17 -27.88
C VAL A 303 36.46 -4.74 -27.00
N LEU A 304 36.68 -4.56 -25.70
CA LEU A 304 35.68 -3.96 -24.81
C LEU A 304 35.54 -2.45 -25.04
N TYR A 305 36.63 -1.74 -25.34
CA TYR A 305 36.62 -0.32 -25.70
C TYR A 305 35.79 -0.06 -26.96
N ASP A 306 36.06 -0.80 -28.04
CA ASP A 306 35.38 -0.64 -29.31
C ASP A 306 33.89 -0.98 -29.19
N LYS A 307 33.52 -2.07 -28.50
CA LYS A 307 32.13 -2.42 -28.18
C LYS A 307 31.38 -1.34 -27.40
N ILE A 308 32.04 -0.70 -26.45
CA ILE A 308 31.41 0.38 -25.66
C ILE A 308 31.30 1.65 -26.50
N LEU A 309 32.34 2.02 -27.24
CA LEU A 309 32.35 3.20 -28.10
C LEU A 309 31.31 3.10 -29.23
N GLU A 310 31.16 1.91 -29.83
CA GLU A 310 30.05 1.56 -30.72
C GLU A 310 28.71 1.79 -30.02
N LYS A 311 28.53 1.21 -28.82
CA LYS A 311 27.24 1.26 -28.11
C LYS A 311 26.81 2.66 -27.64
N ILE A 312 27.77 3.57 -27.42
CA ILE A 312 27.50 4.96 -27.01
C ILE A 312 27.63 5.96 -28.17
N GLY A 313 27.95 5.50 -29.38
CA GLY A 313 28.31 6.36 -30.52
C GLY A 313 27.27 7.43 -30.86
N ARG A 314 25.97 7.09 -30.76
CA ARG A 314 24.82 8.00 -30.93
C ARG A 314 24.93 9.30 -30.12
N TYR A 315 25.57 9.26 -28.94
CA TYR A 315 25.75 10.41 -28.04
C TYR A 315 27.22 10.71 -27.69
N VAL A 316 28.17 10.21 -28.49
CA VAL A 316 29.60 10.52 -28.37
C VAL A 316 30.19 11.04 -29.68
N LYS A 317 30.45 12.34 -29.72
CA LYS A 317 31.00 13.06 -30.87
C LYS A 317 32.47 12.71 -31.05
N GLN A 318 32.79 12.04 -32.16
CA GLN A 318 34.19 11.82 -32.54
C GLN A 318 34.84 13.12 -33.02
N SER A 319 36.03 13.43 -32.51
CA SER A 319 36.79 14.62 -32.92
C SER A 319 37.27 14.47 -34.37
N GLN A 320 36.70 15.26 -35.28
CA GLN A 320 37.19 15.34 -36.65
C GLN A 320 38.51 16.12 -36.69
N GLY A 321 39.56 15.49 -37.23
CA GLY A 321 40.84 16.15 -37.47
C GLY A 321 40.68 17.34 -38.44
N PRO A 322 41.52 18.40 -38.30
CA PRO A 322 41.31 19.66 -39.01
C PRO A 322 41.57 19.51 -40.52
N HIS A 323 40.49 19.41 -41.30
CA HIS A 323 40.55 19.54 -42.75
C HIS A 323 40.33 20.99 -43.18
N ASN A 324 41.10 21.46 -44.17
CA ASN A 324 41.02 22.84 -44.67
C ASN A 324 39.67 23.10 -45.37
N GLU A 325 38.92 24.10 -44.90
CA GLU A 325 38.05 24.91 -45.75
C GLU A 325 38.28 26.41 -45.52
N SER A 326 38.13 27.20 -46.58
CA SER A 326 38.65 28.58 -46.64
C SER A 326 37.63 29.63 -46.20
N ARG A 327 37.91 30.24 -45.04
CA ARG A 327 37.66 31.65 -44.68
C ARG A 327 36.83 32.47 -45.69
N ALA A 328 35.52 32.55 -45.49
CA ALA A 328 34.64 33.50 -46.18
C ALA A 328 33.84 34.35 -45.17
N SER A 329 34.34 35.57 -44.95
CA SER A 329 33.66 36.79 -44.46
C SER A 329 32.34 36.65 -43.67
N ALA A 330 32.40 36.95 -42.37
CA ALA A 330 31.21 37.39 -41.64
C ALA A 330 30.72 38.75 -42.15
N SER A 331 29.41 38.95 -42.19
CA SER A 331 28.78 40.27 -42.20
C SER A 331 27.73 40.32 -41.08
N SER A 332 27.77 41.39 -40.29
CA SER A 332 26.86 41.61 -39.16
C SER A 332 25.77 42.60 -39.53
N SER A 333 24.54 42.32 -39.10
CA SER A 333 23.51 43.34 -38.88
C SER A 333 22.55 42.85 -37.81
N SER A 334 22.05 43.77 -36.99
CA SER A 334 21.26 43.47 -35.80
C SER A 334 19.78 43.74 -36.02
N SER A 335 18.96 43.21 -35.09
CA SER A 335 17.73 43.85 -34.58
C SER A 335 16.69 44.40 -35.59
N ALA A 336 15.49 43.80 -35.60
CA ALA A 336 14.31 44.44 -35.02
C ALA A 336 13.07 43.51 -35.02
N SER A 337 12.11 43.83 -34.16
CA SER A 337 10.79 43.22 -34.08
C SER A 337 9.80 43.83 -35.08
N SER A 338 8.80 43.07 -35.52
CA SER A 338 7.37 43.41 -35.34
C SER A 338 6.41 42.37 -35.92
N SER A 339 5.15 42.49 -35.52
CA SER A 339 3.96 41.78 -36.01
C SER A 339 3.75 41.98 -37.54
N SER A 340 2.99 41.15 -38.26
CA SER A 340 1.59 40.82 -38.00
C SER A 340 1.03 39.72 -38.91
N SER A 341 -0.24 39.35 -38.69
CA SER A 341 -1.00 38.33 -39.40
C SER A 341 -1.49 38.73 -40.79
N ALA A 342 -1.47 37.80 -41.75
CA ALA A 342 -2.44 37.75 -42.86
C ALA A 342 -2.64 36.31 -43.37
N SER A 343 -3.85 36.02 -43.85
CA SER A 343 -4.28 34.71 -44.38
C SER A 343 -3.96 34.53 -45.86
N ALA A 344 -3.66 33.29 -46.28
CA ALA A 344 -3.86 32.84 -47.65
C ALA A 344 -4.31 31.38 -47.69
N SER A 345 -5.47 31.10 -48.27
CA SER A 345 -6.00 29.76 -48.51
C SER A 345 -5.87 29.41 -50.00
N ALA A 346 -5.44 28.18 -50.31
CA ALA A 346 -5.50 27.60 -51.64
C ALA A 346 -5.71 26.09 -51.55
N SER A 347 -6.59 25.53 -52.39
CA SER A 347 -7.07 24.15 -52.29
C SER A 347 -6.97 23.41 -53.64
N ALA A 348 -6.54 22.15 -53.58
CA ALA A 348 -6.66 21.13 -54.63
C ALA A 348 -6.48 19.76 -53.94
N SER A 349 -7.52 18.94 -53.72
CA SER A 349 -8.30 18.12 -54.67
C SER A 349 -7.57 16.87 -55.17
N ALA A 350 -8.11 15.65 -55.18
CA ALA A 350 -9.40 15.14 -54.66
C ALA A 350 -9.44 13.58 -54.72
N SER A 351 -10.61 13.00 -54.42
CA SER A 351 -11.09 11.64 -54.75
C SER A 351 -10.64 10.45 -53.88
N ALA A 352 -11.42 9.36 -53.72
CA ALA A 352 -12.90 9.20 -53.76
C ALA A 352 -13.30 7.75 -53.33
N SER A 353 -14.52 7.58 -52.79
CA SER A 353 -15.33 6.32 -52.77
C SER A 353 -14.76 5.08 -52.03
N ALA A 354 -15.55 4.11 -51.53
CA ALA A 354 -17.00 4.01 -51.29
C ALA A 354 -17.34 2.84 -50.31
N SER A 355 -18.63 2.74 -49.95
CA SER A 355 -19.46 1.60 -49.53
C SER A 355 -18.98 0.16 -49.83
N ALA A 356 -19.44 -0.93 -49.15
CA ALA A 356 -20.16 -1.14 -47.88
C ALA A 356 -20.40 -2.66 -47.61
N THR A 357 -21.10 -2.99 -46.50
CA THR A 357 -22.06 -4.12 -46.29
C THR A 357 -21.62 -5.60 -46.04
N VAL A 358 -22.19 -6.12 -44.93
CA VAL A 358 -22.78 -7.48 -44.61
C VAL A 358 -21.97 -8.77 -44.32
N ALA A 359 -22.54 -9.55 -43.37
CA ALA A 359 -22.56 -11.02 -43.19
C ALA A 359 -21.31 -11.78 -42.68
N SER A 360 -21.40 -12.99 -42.07
CA SER A 360 -22.45 -13.68 -41.25
C SER A 360 -21.92 -15.05 -40.76
N CYS A 361 -22.37 -15.57 -39.58
CA CYS A 361 -22.22 -16.99 -39.13
C CYS A 361 -20.74 -17.48 -38.95
N SER A 362 -20.34 -18.67 -38.46
CA SER A 362 -20.88 -19.85 -37.70
C SER A 362 -19.65 -20.72 -37.27
N GLN A 363 -19.63 -21.76 -36.41
CA GLN A 363 -20.59 -22.48 -35.53
C GLN A 363 -19.81 -23.28 -34.44
N ALA A 364 -20.50 -24.07 -33.58
CA ALA A 364 -19.89 -25.06 -32.67
C ALA A 364 -19.54 -26.40 -33.39
N PRO A 365 -18.82 -27.34 -32.73
CA PRO A 365 -19.52 -28.48 -32.09
C PRO A 365 -18.89 -29.04 -30.78
N GLU A 366 -19.54 -30.06 -30.21
CA GLU A 366 -19.20 -30.78 -28.96
C GLU A 366 -18.52 -32.16 -29.22
N CYS A 367 -18.19 -32.91 -28.14
CA CYS A 367 -18.07 -34.38 -27.97
C CYS A 367 -16.81 -34.77 -27.14
N SER A 368 -16.71 -35.75 -26.21
CA SER A 368 -17.55 -36.49 -25.25
C SER A 368 -16.88 -37.86 -24.98
N THR A 369 -16.45 -38.16 -23.74
CA THR A 369 -16.15 -39.50 -23.16
C THR A 369 -15.95 -39.31 -21.62
N ALA A 370 -16.45 -40.10 -20.66
CA ALA A 370 -16.55 -41.56 -20.44
C ALA A 370 -15.20 -42.27 -20.16
N SER A 371 -15.01 -43.18 -19.20
CA SER A 371 -15.79 -43.61 -18.02
C SER A 371 -15.03 -44.74 -17.26
N SER A 372 -15.04 -44.81 -15.92
CA SER A 372 -14.65 -46.03 -15.16
C SER A 372 -15.11 -46.02 -13.69
N LEU A 373 -15.15 -47.21 -13.07
CA LEU A 373 -15.67 -47.49 -11.71
C LEU A 373 -14.67 -48.33 -10.90
N ASN A 374 -14.71 -48.24 -9.56
CA ASN A 374 -14.62 -49.42 -8.69
C ASN A 374 -14.98 -49.14 -7.21
N ALA A 375 -15.32 -50.21 -6.49
CA ALA A 375 -15.56 -50.26 -5.02
C ALA A 375 -14.38 -51.05 -4.34
N SER A 376 -14.30 -51.34 -3.03
CA SER A 376 -15.35 -51.61 -2.03
C SER A 376 -14.84 -51.74 -0.57
N LEU A 377 -15.75 -51.44 0.40
CA LEU A 377 -15.99 -52.08 1.71
C LEU A 377 -14.94 -52.10 2.87
N GLY A 378 -15.42 -51.74 4.08
CA GLY A 378 -14.89 -52.16 5.40
C GLY A 378 -14.25 -51.07 6.30
N GLY A 379 -14.55 -50.89 7.60
CA GLY A 379 -15.78 -51.28 8.32
C GLY A 379 -15.68 -51.66 9.82
N CYS A 380 -15.30 -50.77 10.76
CA CYS A 380 -15.63 -50.90 12.20
C CYS A 380 -15.33 -49.64 13.07
N GLY A 381 -16.02 -49.51 14.22
CA GLY A 381 -15.52 -48.79 15.41
C GLY A 381 -15.85 -47.30 15.60
N SER A 382 -16.64 -46.97 16.62
CA SER A 382 -16.69 -45.65 17.31
C SER A 382 -16.25 -45.84 18.77
N PRO A 383 -15.80 -44.79 19.49
CA PRO A 383 -16.78 -43.95 20.20
C PRO A 383 -16.42 -42.44 20.33
N LEU A 384 -17.44 -41.65 20.70
CA LEU A 384 -17.41 -40.45 21.56
C LEU A 384 -16.22 -39.45 21.40
N SER A 385 -16.37 -38.28 20.75
CA SER A 385 -17.21 -37.11 21.05
C SER A 385 -16.51 -36.02 21.88
N ASP A 386 -16.23 -34.88 21.25
CA ASP A 386 -16.39 -33.56 21.88
C ASP A 386 -16.68 -32.50 20.81
N GLY A 387 -17.44 -31.46 21.17
CA GLY A 387 -18.03 -30.53 20.21
C GLY A 387 -17.98 -29.08 20.67
N ALA A 388 -16.80 -28.47 20.63
CA ALA A 388 -16.62 -27.04 20.87
C ALA A 388 -16.88 -26.24 19.58
N SER A 389 -17.93 -25.43 19.55
CA SER A 389 -18.20 -24.52 18.43
C SER A 389 -17.28 -23.30 18.52
N CYS A 390 -16.48 -23.07 17.49
CA CYS A 390 -15.52 -21.96 17.42
C CYS A 390 -16.22 -20.59 17.28
N SER A 391 -16.10 -19.75 18.31
CA SER A 391 -16.21 -18.29 18.17
C SER A 391 -14.83 -17.75 17.76
N ALA A 392 -14.72 -17.22 16.54
CA ALA A 392 -13.44 -16.81 15.95
C ALA A 392 -12.91 -15.46 16.49
N SER A 393 -12.49 -15.45 17.75
CA SER A 393 -11.68 -14.37 18.32
C SER A 393 -10.20 -14.65 18.06
N PHE A 394 -9.55 -13.87 17.19
CA PHE A 394 -8.11 -14.01 16.92
C PHE A 394 -7.27 -13.43 18.07
N SER A 395 -7.00 -14.26 19.08
CA SER A 395 -6.19 -13.92 20.26
C SER A 395 -5.04 -14.91 20.42
N ASN A 396 -3.88 -14.60 19.82
CA ASN A 396 -2.74 -15.52 19.79
C ASN A 396 -1.92 -15.45 21.09
N GLY A 397 -2.27 -16.28 22.08
CA GLY A 397 -1.60 -16.33 23.39
C GLY A 397 -0.58 -17.46 23.53
N SER A 398 0.71 -17.12 23.55
CA SER A 398 1.82 -18.08 23.74
C SER A 398 2.01 -18.51 25.20
N ASN A 399 2.12 -19.82 25.47
CA ASN A 399 2.71 -20.45 26.68
C ASN A 399 2.69 -22.01 26.50
N HIS A 400 3.54 -22.85 27.12
CA HIS A 400 4.62 -22.64 28.11
C HIS A 400 5.77 -23.67 27.94
N SER A 401 6.86 -23.45 28.68
CA SER A 401 8.17 -24.16 28.77
C SER A 401 8.22 -25.69 29.04
N GLY A 402 9.35 -26.34 28.67
CA GLY A 402 9.65 -27.78 28.92
C GLY A 402 11.13 -28.22 29.09
N THR A 403 11.92 -27.50 29.88
CA THR A 403 13.18 -27.88 30.63
C THR A 403 14.09 -29.08 30.21
N CYS A 404 15.39 -28.82 29.91
CA CYS A 404 16.52 -29.68 30.39
C CYS A 404 17.96 -29.04 30.36
N ASN A 405 18.56 -28.90 31.55
CA ASN A 405 19.99 -29.00 31.95
C ASN A 405 21.22 -28.60 31.06
N LYS A 406 21.92 -27.54 31.53
CA LYS A 406 23.35 -27.45 31.95
C LYS A 406 24.56 -27.23 30.98
N THR A 407 25.48 -26.43 31.53
CA THR A 407 26.97 -26.38 31.41
C THR A 407 27.68 -25.69 30.23
N ASN A 408 28.20 -24.49 30.54
CA ASN A 408 29.54 -23.90 30.24
C ASN A 408 30.12 -23.93 28.81
N GLY A 409 30.46 -22.75 28.27
CA GLY A 409 31.51 -22.63 27.24
C GLY A 409 31.53 -21.31 26.45
N LEU A 410 32.41 -20.39 26.86
CA LEU A 410 32.90 -19.17 26.17
C LEU A 410 32.79 -19.16 24.62
N TYR A 411 32.27 -18.06 24.03
CA TYR A 411 33.08 -17.04 23.34
C TYR A 411 32.25 -15.80 22.99
N ASP A 412 32.91 -14.68 22.69
CA ASP A 412 32.32 -13.35 22.53
C ASP A 412 31.60 -13.12 21.19
N GLY A 413 30.70 -12.14 21.17
CA GLY A 413 30.05 -11.58 19.99
C GLY A 413 29.51 -10.19 20.32
N GLU A 414 30.11 -9.15 19.75
CA GLU A 414 29.87 -7.75 20.10
C GLU A 414 28.64 -7.18 19.37
N GLU A 415 27.92 -6.26 20.01
CA GLU A 415 26.75 -5.59 19.43
C GLU A 415 27.16 -4.32 18.67
N GLU A 416 26.98 -4.28 17.33
CA GLU A 416 27.12 -3.03 16.57
C GLU A 416 25.90 -2.13 16.77
N ALA A 417 26.02 -1.15 17.67
CA ALA A 417 25.08 -0.04 17.78
C ALA A 417 25.34 1.00 16.66
N MET A 418 24.29 1.39 15.93
CA MET A 418 24.34 2.55 15.04
C MET A 418 24.28 3.83 15.85
N ASP A 419 25.16 4.80 15.56
CA ASP A 419 25.05 6.16 16.08
C ASP A 419 25.25 7.21 14.98
N HIS A 420 24.43 8.27 15.00
CA HIS A 420 24.44 9.34 14.01
C HIS A 420 25.13 10.58 14.59
N GLN A 421 26.26 11.00 14.04
CA GLN A 421 26.78 12.36 14.25
C GLN A 421 27.21 13.03 12.93
N GLY A 422 27.06 14.36 12.89
CA GLY A 422 27.23 15.19 11.70
C GLY A 422 28.61 15.85 11.61
N SER A 423 28.85 16.54 10.49
CA SER A 423 30.12 17.18 10.16
C SER A 423 30.41 18.45 10.97
N PRO A 424 31.67 18.63 11.42
CA PRO A 424 32.29 19.94 11.60
C PRO A 424 33.22 20.29 10.42
N GLU A 425 33.48 21.58 10.23
CA GLU A 425 34.44 22.12 9.26
C GLU A 425 35.87 22.18 9.86
N PRO A 426 36.95 22.11 9.05
CA PRO A 426 38.30 22.37 9.52
C PRO A 426 38.71 23.83 9.36
N GLU A 427 39.07 24.50 10.47
CA GLU A 427 39.82 25.77 10.42
C GLU A 427 41.33 25.55 10.19
N ASN A 428 42.03 26.64 9.92
CA ASN A 428 43.40 26.66 9.39
C ASN A 428 44.49 26.52 10.47
N GLY A 429 45.61 25.84 10.16
CA GLY A 429 46.73 25.66 11.07
C GLY A 429 48.05 25.32 10.37
N GLN A 430 49.05 26.17 10.57
CA GLN A 430 50.47 25.98 10.19
C GLN A 430 51.24 25.37 11.39
N SER A 431 52.46 24.84 11.29
CA SER A 431 53.38 24.64 10.14
C SER A 431 53.96 23.20 10.22
N GLU A 432 55.22 22.77 10.04
CA GLU A 432 56.59 23.32 9.81
C GLU A 432 57.37 22.33 8.89
N GLU A 433 58.54 22.73 8.39
CA GLU A 433 59.30 22.05 7.33
C GLU A 433 60.65 21.49 7.84
N GLU A 434 61.15 20.40 7.25
CA GLU A 434 62.58 20.02 7.30
C GLU A 434 63.04 19.62 5.89
N GLU A 435 63.97 20.39 5.32
CA GLU A 435 64.68 20.09 4.07
C GLU A 435 66.09 19.51 4.32
N GLU A 436 66.74 19.14 3.20
CA GLU A 436 68.19 18.97 2.91
C GLU A 436 68.61 17.52 2.54
N GLU A 437 69.42 17.26 1.50
CA GLU A 437 70.08 18.13 0.51
C GLU A 437 70.50 17.34 -0.79
N THR A 438 71.29 17.98 -1.67
CA THR A 438 72.28 17.45 -2.65
C THR A 438 72.00 17.48 -4.19
N SER A 439 72.33 18.65 -4.77
CA SER A 439 73.22 18.87 -5.95
C SER A 439 73.01 18.19 -7.33
N ASP A 440 72.68 19.04 -8.31
CA ASP A 440 73.41 19.30 -9.58
C ASP A 440 73.82 18.17 -10.56
N LEU A 441 73.39 18.31 -11.83
CA LEU A 441 74.22 18.87 -12.93
C LEU A 441 73.44 19.01 -14.26
N GLU A 442 73.83 19.95 -15.12
CA GLU A 442 73.12 20.28 -16.37
C GLU A 442 73.65 19.64 -17.67
N ASN A 443 72.73 19.56 -18.65
CA ASN A 443 72.92 19.77 -20.10
C ASN A 443 73.46 18.62 -21.00
N GLY A 444 72.83 18.43 -22.16
CA GLY A 444 73.20 17.44 -23.17
C GLY A 444 72.16 17.20 -24.27
N SER A 445 72.09 18.07 -25.29
CA SER A 445 71.09 17.98 -26.38
C SER A 445 71.47 17.03 -27.53
N LYS A 446 70.58 16.07 -27.88
CA LYS A 446 70.21 15.62 -29.27
C LYS A 446 69.44 14.28 -29.29
N GLY A 447 68.51 14.12 -30.25
CA GLY A 447 68.05 12.81 -30.72
C GLY A 447 66.54 12.72 -31.03
N ASP A 448 66.18 12.49 -32.29
CA ASP A 448 64.80 12.25 -32.72
C ASP A 448 64.28 10.85 -32.34
N MET A 449 62.96 10.73 -32.19
CA MET A 449 62.11 9.81 -32.97
C MET A 449 60.61 10.13 -32.73
N PRO A 450 59.75 10.23 -33.76
CA PRO A 450 58.33 10.47 -33.57
C PRO A 450 57.62 9.20 -33.11
N LYS A 451 57.04 9.20 -31.90
CA LYS A 451 56.05 8.19 -31.53
C LYS A 451 54.78 8.41 -32.35
N GLN A 452 54.31 7.36 -33.01
CA GLN A 452 53.05 7.38 -33.75
C GLN A 452 51.89 7.74 -32.80
N SER A 453 51.08 8.73 -33.17
CA SER A 453 49.90 9.10 -32.42
C SER A 453 48.79 8.06 -32.62
N SER A 454 48.63 7.15 -31.67
CA SER A 454 47.32 6.54 -31.45
C SER A 454 46.31 7.65 -31.11
N PRO A 455 45.05 7.55 -31.56
CA PRO A 455 44.02 8.48 -31.14
C PRO A 455 43.84 8.39 -29.62
N ALA A 456 43.70 9.54 -28.95
CA ALA A 456 43.52 9.57 -27.51
C ALA A 456 42.19 8.89 -27.13
N LYS A 457 42.25 7.88 -26.25
CA LYS A 457 41.07 7.17 -25.74
C LYS A 457 40.24 8.14 -24.88
N LEU A 458 38.97 8.32 -25.23
CA LEU A 458 38.02 9.25 -24.60
C LEU A 458 37.69 8.93 -23.13
N PHE A 459 37.94 7.70 -22.70
CA PHE A 459 37.71 7.20 -21.35
C PHE A 459 38.65 6.03 -21.05
N THR A 460 38.77 5.67 -19.78
CA THR A 460 39.61 4.55 -19.30
C THR A 460 38.81 3.60 -18.42
N PHE A 461 39.36 2.42 -18.09
CA PHE A 461 38.63 1.35 -17.44
C PHE A 461 39.05 1.08 -15.98
N SER A 462 38.06 0.87 -15.12
CA SER A 462 38.23 0.37 -13.74
C SER A 462 37.30 -0.82 -13.49
N ILE A 463 37.78 -1.91 -12.87
CA ILE A 463 36.88 -2.85 -12.17
C ILE A 463 36.41 -2.19 -10.89
N VAL A 464 35.10 -2.23 -10.65
CA VAL A 464 34.44 -1.56 -9.52
C VAL A 464 33.57 -2.54 -8.74
N ASN A 465 33.18 -2.13 -7.53
CA ASN A 465 32.13 -2.84 -6.78
C ASN A 465 30.79 -2.82 -7.53
N SER A 466 29.84 -3.67 -7.10
CA SER A 466 28.49 -3.76 -7.70
C SER A 466 27.74 -2.42 -7.74
N TYR A 467 28.05 -1.51 -6.82
CA TYR A 467 27.49 -0.15 -6.75
C TYR A 467 28.17 0.88 -7.66
N GLY A 468 29.27 0.53 -8.33
CA GLY A 468 30.05 1.38 -9.23
C GLY A 468 30.98 2.39 -8.58
N THR A 469 30.89 2.60 -7.28
CA THR A 469 31.54 3.71 -6.57
C THR A 469 33.00 3.44 -6.21
N ALA A 470 33.34 2.23 -5.79
CA ALA A 470 34.69 1.91 -5.31
C ALA A 470 35.48 1.12 -6.35
N ASN A 471 36.74 1.52 -6.58
CA ASN A 471 37.68 0.79 -7.42
C ASN A 471 38.14 -0.49 -6.72
N ILE A 472 38.07 -1.63 -7.41
CA ILE A 472 38.69 -2.90 -6.98
C ILE A 472 40.07 -3.03 -7.62
N SER A 473 40.18 -2.71 -8.92
CA SER A 473 41.45 -2.61 -9.63
C SER A 473 41.33 -1.74 -10.89
N PRO A 474 42.35 -0.94 -11.24
CA PRO A 474 42.44 -0.37 -12.57
C PRO A 474 42.66 -1.50 -13.58
N LEU A 475 42.01 -1.43 -14.74
CA LEU A 475 42.27 -2.39 -15.80
C LEU A 475 43.51 -1.98 -16.60
N PRO A 476 44.37 -2.93 -17.03
CA PRO A 476 45.53 -2.59 -17.84
C PRO A 476 45.09 -1.94 -19.16
N CYS A 477 45.66 -0.78 -19.47
CA CYS A 477 45.53 -0.22 -20.80
C CYS A 477 46.29 -1.11 -21.80
N ASP A 478 45.61 -1.40 -22.91
CA ASP A 478 46.10 -2.00 -24.15
C ASP A 478 46.48 -3.50 -24.07
N GLY A 479 46.00 -4.28 -25.05
CA GLY A 479 46.46 -5.64 -25.40
C GLY A 479 46.20 -6.78 -24.42
N ASN A 480 45.89 -6.48 -23.16
CA ASN A 480 45.80 -7.48 -22.09
C ASN A 480 44.40 -8.15 -22.01
N VAL A 481 44.39 -9.44 -21.66
CA VAL A 481 43.17 -10.21 -21.39
C VAL A 481 42.60 -9.83 -20.01
N LEU A 482 41.34 -9.40 -19.99
CA LEU A 482 40.61 -9.02 -18.80
C LEU A 482 40.22 -10.26 -17.99
N LYS A 483 40.70 -10.36 -16.74
CA LYS A 483 40.30 -11.42 -15.80
C LYS A 483 38.98 -11.07 -15.11
N LEU A 484 37.89 -11.13 -15.87
CA LEU A 484 36.53 -10.97 -15.34
C LEU A 484 36.03 -12.25 -14.68
N ASN A 485 35.25 -12.10 -13.61
CA ASN A 485 34.45 -13.15 -12.98
C ASN A 485 32.95 -12.88 -13.24
N PRO A 486 32.03 -13.85 -13.01
CA PRO A 486 30.60 -13.70 -13.32
C PRO A 486 29.83 -12.61 -12.53
N HIS A 487 30.49 -11.91 -11.61
CA HIS A 487 29.93 -10.79 -10.83
C HIS A 487 30.76 -9.52 -10.97
N SER A 488 31.66 -9.48 -11.97
CA SER A 488 32.50 -8.31 -12.23
C SER A 488 31.66 -7.17 -12.79
N THR A 489 31.95 -5.97 -12.34
CA THR A 489 31.31 -4.73 -12.79
C THR A 489 32.41 -3.78 -13.23
N VAL A 490 32.20 -3.07 -14.34
CA VAL A 490 33.20 -2.15 -14.91
C VAL A 490 32.67 -0.72 -14.87
N ALA A 491 33.54 0.25 -14.60
CA ALA A 491 33.26 1.65 -14.86
C ALA A 491 34.12 2.16 -16.03
N ILE A 492 33.50 2.95 -16.91
CA ILE A 492 34.23 3.83 -17.83
C ILE A 492 34.42 5.20 -17.19
N ASP A 493 35.68 5.55 -16.99
CA ASP A 493 36.11 6.79 -16.37
C ASP A 493 36.45 7.82 -17.45
N TRP A 494 35.57 8.80 -17.58
CA TRP A 494 35.78 10.02 -18.37
C TRP A 494 36.50 11.07 -17.53
N ASP A 495 37.36 11.87 -18.17
CA ASP A 495 37.75 13.17 -17.60
C ASP A 495 36.71 14.25 -17.94
N THR A 496 36.69 15.30 -17.14
CA THR A 496 35.71 16.41 -17.25
C THR A 496 35.82 17.20 -18.56
N GLU A 497 36.98 17.25 -19.23
CA GLU A 497 37.15 18.01 -20.47
C GLU A 497 36.67 17.20 -21.68
N SER A 498 37.08 15.93 -21.78
CA SER A 498 36.59 14.98 -22.80
C SER A 498 35.08 14.76 -22.70
N LYS A 499 34.52 14.67 -21.48
CA LYS A 499 33.06 14.60 -21.29
C LYS A 499 32.38 15.85 -21.87
N LYS A 500 32.80 17.05 -21.46
CA LYS A 500 32.18 18.32 -21.92
C LYS A 500 32.30 18.56 -23.43
N LEU A 501 33.36 18.06 -24.06
CA LEU A 501 33.59 18.22 -25.50
C LEU A 501 32.84 17.17 -26.34
N CYS A 502 32.83 15.91 -25.88
CA CYS A 502 32.42 14.78 -26.71
C CYS A 502 31.08 14.14 -26.32
N TYR A 503 30.67 14.19 -25.05
CA TYR A 503 29.44 13.53 -24.56
C TYR A 503 28.22 14.44 -24.74
N ASP A 504 27.18 13.97 -25.41
CA ASP A 504 25.91 14.69 -25.53
C ASP A 504 24.89 14.18 -24.51
N GLU A 505 24.77 14.88 -23.38
CA GLU A 505 23.93 14.49 -22.26
C GLU A 505 22.43 14.50 -22.61
N GLN A 506 22.00 15.40 -23.52
CA GLN A 506 20.60 15.47 -23.97
C GLN A 506 20.25 14.28 -24.87
N GLU A 507 21.15 13.89 -25.79
CA GLU A 507 20.94 12.70 -26.62
C GLU A 507 21.11 11.41 -25.82
N ALA A 508 21.99 11.38 -24.81
CA ALA A 508 22.15 10.22 -23.92
C ALA A 508 20.87 9.91 -23.11
N GLU A 509 20.18 10.93 -22.62
CA GLU A 509 18.91 10.80 -21.88
C GLU A 509 17.66 10.74 -22.80
N ALA A 510 17.79 11.05 -24.09
CA ALA A 510 16.68 11.04 -25.04
C ALA A 510 16.07 9.64 -25.21
N TYR A 511 14.75 9.55 -25.06
CA TYR A 511 13.96 8.33 -25.18
C TYR A 511 12.70 8.54 -26.02
N GLU A 512 12.22 7.48 -26.64
CA GLU A 512 11.02 7.48 -27.49
C GLU A 512 9.82 6.87 -26.76
N LYS A 513 8.60 7.17 -27.22
CA LYS A 513 7.35 6.69 -26.59
C LYS A 513 6.58 5.80 -27.54
N HIS A 514 6.50 4.51 -27.22
CA HIS A 514 5.73 3.54 -27.99
C HIS A 514 4.23 3.85 -27.97
N GLU A 515 3.45 3.38 -28.95
CA GLU A 515 2.00 3.64 -29.06
C GLU A 515 1.20 3.28 -27.81
N SER A 516 1.68 2.30 -27.02
CA SER A 516 1.12 1.94 -25.70
C SER A 516 1.06 3.13 -24.71
N MET A 517 1.95 4.11 -24.86
CA MET A 517 1.97 5.34 -24.05
C MET A 517 0.86 6.31 -24.46
N LEU A 518 0.45 6.31 -25.74
CA LEU A 518 -0.53 7.22 -26.32
C LEU A 518 -1.97 6.87 -25.96
N GLN A 519 -2.23 5.65 -25.48
CA GLN A 519 -3.53 5.32 -24.91
C GLN A 519 -3.80 6.23 -23.70
N PRO A 520 -4.92 6.98 -23.68
CA PRO A 520 -5.23 7.84 -22.55
C PRO A 520 -5.33 7.01 -21.28
N GLN A 521 -4.69 7.45 -20.20
CA GLN A 521 -4.81 6.77 -18.91
C GLN A 521 -6.30 6.67 -18.55
N LYS A 522 -6.84 5.44 -18.57
CA LYS A 522 -8.20 5.18 -18.09
C LYS A 522 -8.26 5.72 -16.65
N LYS A 523 -9.12 6.73 -16.42
CA LYS A 523 -9.28 7.39 -15.10
C LYS A 523 -9.27 6.32 -14.02
N LYS A 524 -8.44 6.48 -12.98
CA LYS A 524 -8.22 5.46 -11.93
C LYS A 524 -9.59 5.01 -11.41
N ALA A 525 -10.02 3.81 -11.82
CA ALA A 525 -11.41 3.40 -11.70
C ALA A 525 -11.87 3.50 -10.24
N THR A 526 -12.87 4.35 -10.02
CA THR A 526 -13.64 4.45 -8.78
C THR A 526 -14.48 3.20 -8.61
N VAL A 527 -14.71 2.81 -7.35
CA VAL A 527 -15.65 1.75 -6.97
C VAL A 527 -16.71 2.37 -6.09
N ALA A 528 -17.99 2.19 -6.38
CA ALA A 528 -19.05 2.67 -5.51
C ALA A 528 -19.10 1.85 -4.21
N LEU A 529 -19.40 2.50 -3.08
CA LEU A 529 -19.58 1.81 -1.78
C LEU A 529 -20.61 0.66 -1.88
N ARG A 530 -21.62 0.85 -2.73
CA ARG A 530 -22.58 -0.17 -3.18
C ARG A 530 -21.90 -1.48 -3.62
N GLU A 531 -20.93 -1.42 -4.53
CA GLU A 531 -20.24 -2.61 -5.05
C GLU A 531 -19.48 -3.35 -3.93
N CYS A 532 -18.95 -2.62 -2.95
CA CYS A 532 -18.27 -3.20 -1.78
C CYS A 532 -19.25 -3.89 -0.82
N ILE A 533 -20.48 -3.37 -0.68
CA ILE A 533 -21.56 -3.99 0.11
C ILE A 533 -22.11 -5.22 -0.63
N GLU A 534 -22.38 -5.10 -1.92
CA GLU A 534 -22.79 -6.22 -2.78
C GLU A 534 -21.76 -7.35 -2.69
N LEU A 535 -20.46 -7.05 -2.87
CA LEU A 535 -19.37 -8.02 -2.72
C LEU A 535 -19.32 -8.65 -1.31
N PHE A 536 -19.52 -7.88 -0.23
CA PHE A 536 -19.62 -8.42 1.13
C PHE A 536 -20.78 -9.41 1.30
N THR A 537 -21.90 -9.18 0.61
CA THR A 537 -23.08 -10.08 0.61
C THR A 537 -23.03 -11.20 -0.43
N THR A 538 -21.98 -11.29 -1.25
CA THR A 538 -21.80 -12.44 -2.16
C THR A 538 -21.54 -13.74 -1.40
N MET A 539 -21.79 -14.85 -2.07
CA MET A 539 -21.52 -16.18 -1.55
C MET A 539 -20.06 -16.58 -1.85
N GLU A 540 -19.26 -16.78 -0.80
CA GLU A 540 -17.83 -17.14 -0.86
C GLU A 540 -17.56 -18.57 -0.36
N THR A 541 -16.53 -19.25 -0.87
CA THR A 541 -16.10 -20.55 -0.35
C THR A 541 -15.03 -20.36 0.72
N LEU A 542 -15.20 -21.01 1.89
CA LEU A 542 -14.22 -20.95 2.97
C LEU A 542 -12.83 -21.47 2.55
N GLY A 543 -11.79 -20.73 2.94
CA GLY A 543 -10.41 -21.09 2.67
C GLY A 543 -9.96 -22.34 3.45
N GLU A 544 -8.90 -22.98 2.97
CA GLU A 544 -8.35 -24.22 3.55
C GLU A 544 -7.95 -24.11 5.03
N HIS A 545 -7.72 -22.88 5.52
CA HIS A 545 -7.29 -22.59 6.89
C HIS A 545 -8.43 -22.12 7.82
N ASP A 546 -9.66 -21.94 7.30
CA ASP A 546 -10.86 -21.62 8.10
C ASP A 546 -12.07 -22.50 7.71
N PRO A 547 -11.96 -23.86 7.72
CA PRO A 547 -13.05 -24.74 7.31
C PRO A 547 -14.11 -24.91 8.43
N TRP A 548 -15.38 -24.88 8.06
CA TRP A 548 -16.50 -25.06 8.99
C TRP A 548 -16.69 -26.53 9.41
N TYR A 549 -16.91 -26.78 10.69
CA TYR A 549 -17.28 -28.11 11.20
C TYR A 549 -18.74 -28.45 10.84
N CYS A 550 -18.95 -29.36 9.89
CA CYS A 550 -20.29 -29.80 9.54
C CYS A 550 -20.81 -30.84 10.54
N PRO A 551 -21.89 -30.58 11.29
CA PRO A 551 -22.41 -31.51 12.29
C PRO A 551 -23.04 -32.79 11.69
N THR A 552 -23.38 -32.77 10.39
CA THR A 552 -23.88 -33.94 9.66
C THR A 552 -22.73 -34.86 9.23
N CYS A 553 -21.70 -34.31 8.57
CA CYS A 553 -20.53 -35.08 8.13
C CYS A 553 -19.55 -35.42 9.29
N LYS A 554 -19.68 -34.73 10.42
CA LYS A 554 -18.80 -34.80 11.62
C LYS A 554 -17.32 -34.48 11.35
N LYS A 555 -17.06 -33.67 10.32
CA LYS A 555 -15.72 -33.20 9.94
C LYS A 555 -15.75 -31.76 9.46
N HIS A 556 -14.57 -31.15 9.42
CA HIS A 556 -14.36 -29.84 8.81
C HIS A 556 -14.55 -29.90 7.29
N GLN A 557 -15.06 -28.80 6.72
CA GLN A 557 -15.51 -28.67 5.34
C GLN A 557 -15.23 -27.26 4.84
N GLN A 558 -14.80 -27.11 3.58
CA GLN A 558 -14.81 -25.81 2.89
C GLN A 558 -16.25 -25.48 2.47
N ALA A 559 -17.06 -25.12 3.45
CA ALA A 559 -18.44 -24.73 3.24
C ALA A 559 -18.52 -23.43 2.44
N THR A 560 -19.59 -23.28 1.67
CA THR A 560 -19.92 -22.00 1.04
C THR A 560 -20.67 -21.15 2.05
N LYS A 561 -20.20 -19.93 2.29
CA LYS A 561 -20.69 -18.97 3.27
C LYS A 561 -21.31 -17.78 2.56
N LYS A 562 -22.37 -17.23 3.12
CA LYS A 562 -22.96 -15.95 2.69
C LYS A 562 -23.39 -15.16 3.93
N PHE A 563 -23.14 -13.86 3.91
CA PHE A 563 -23.75 -12.91 4.84
C PHE A 563 -24.89 -12.16 4.15
N ASP A 564 -26.03 -12.04 4.82
CA ASP A 564 -27.09 -11.09 4.50
C ASP A 564 -27.25 -10.13 5.69
N LEU A 565 -27.62 -8.87 5.44
CA LEU A 565 -27.91 -7.91 6.53
C LEU A 565 -29.35 -8.12 7.00
N TRP A 566 -29.59 -8.38 8.29
CA TRP A 566 -30.95 -8.52 8.83
C TRP A 566 -31.45 -7.22 9.48
N SER A 567 -30.62 -6.59 10.30
CA SER A 567 -30.94 -5.27 10.89
C SER A 567 -29.68 -4.44 11.08
N LEU A 568 -29.81 -3.12 10.93
CA LEU A 568 -28.67 -2.20 10.96
C LEU A 568 -28.73 -1.25 12.19
N PRO A 569 -27.57 -0.87 12.73
CA PRO A 569 -27.47 -0.04 13.93
C PRO A 569 -27.87 1.43 13.70
N ARG A 570 -28.01 2.18 14.80
CA ARG A 570 -28.26 3.63 14.76
C ARG A 570 -27.05 4.41 14.23
N VAL A 571 -25.84 3.97 14.56
CA VAL A 571 -24.59 4.43 13.94
C VAL A 571 -23.92 3.23 13.29
N LEU A 572 -23.86 3.23 11.95
CA LEU A 572 -23.23 2.21 11.13
C LEU A 572 -21.77 2.60 10.88
N VAL A 573 -20.84 1.79 11.41
CA VAL A 573 -19.40 1.91 11.15
C VAL A 573 -19.04 1.01 9.97
N VAL A 574 -18.39 1.58 8.95
CA VAL A 574 -18.01 0.87 7.71
C VAL A 574 -16.51 1.02 7.48
N HIS A 575 -15.76 -0.04 7.77
CA HIS A 575 -14.34 -0.18 7.45
C HIS A 575 -14.18 -0.66 6.00
N LEU A 576 -13.36 0.04 5.22
CA LEU A 576 -12.94 -0.36 3.89
C LEU A 576 -11.66 -1.17 4.00
N LYS A 577 -11.69 -2.47 3.69
CA LYS A 577 -10.57 -3.41 3.85
C LYS A 577 -9.44 -3.13 2.83
N ARG A 578 -8.69 -2.04 3.07
CA ARG A 578 -7.60 -1.58 2.19
C ARG A 578 -6.34 -2.40 2.35
N PHE A 579 -6.04 -2.90 3.55
CA PHE A 579 -4.81 -3.62 3.83
C PHE A 579 -4.94 -5.13 3.52
N SER A 580 -3.99 -5.67 2.76
CA SER A 580 -3.88 -7.09 2.46
C SER A 580 -2.59 -7.66 3.03
N TYR A 581 -2.72 -8.65 3.91
CA TYR A 581 -1.61 -9.34 4.56
C TYR A 581 -1.35 -10.68 3.87
N ASN A 582 -0.26 -10.76 3.10
CA ASN A 582 0.28 -12.02 2.61
C ASN A 582 1.57 -12.33 3.39
N ARG A 583 1.98 -13.60 3.46
CA ARG A 583 3.14 -14.04 4.29
C ARG A 583 4.44 -13.28 4.04
N CYS A 584 4.61 -12.69 2.86
CA CYS A 584 5.84 -12.03 2.44
C CYS A 584 5.66 -10.54 2.05
N TRP A 585 4.43 -9.99 2.09
CA TRP A 585 4.17 -8.60 1.66
C TRP A 585 2.84 -8.04 2.20
N ARG A 586 2.79 -6.71 2.27
CA ARG A 586 1.72 -5.90 2.88
C ARG A 586 1.29 -4.83 1.87
N ASP A 587 0.19 -5.07 1.13
CA ASP A 587 -0.34 -4.15 0.10
C ASP A 587 -1.47 -3.25 0.67
N LYS A 588 -1.58 -2.03 0.17
CA LYS A 588 -2.68 -1.09 0.47
C LYS A 588 -3.43 -0.75 -0.81
N LEU A 589 -4.70 -1.10 -0.86
CA LEU A 589 -5.61 -0.75 -1.95
C LEU A 589 -5.95 0.74 -1.90
N ASP A 590 -5.20 1.51 -2.68
CA ASP A 590 -5.33 2.97 -2.84
C ASP A 590 -6.45 3.37 -3.85
N THR A 591 -7.41 2.46 -4.11
CA THR A 591 -8.61 2.67 -4.93
C THR A 591 -9.50 3.76 -4.32
N VAL A 592 -9.94 4.74 -5.11
CA VAL A 592 -10.99 5.68 -4.66
C VAL A 592 -12.30 4.90 -4.53
N VAL A 593 -12.85 4.86 -3.32
CA VAL A 593 -14.21 4.38 -3.07
C VAL A 593 -15.10 5.60 -3.09
N ASP A 594 -16.12 5.60 -3.94
CA ASP A 594 -17.13 6.65 -4.00
C ASP A 594 -18.24 6.31 -3.00
N PHE A 595 -18.43 7.18 -2.00
CA PHE A 595 -19.39 6.96 -0.92
C PHE A 595 -20.24 8.22 -0.69
N PRO A 596 -21.58 8.08 -0.61
CA PRO A 596 -22.46 9.22 -0.47
C PRO A 596 -22.32 9.84 0.93
N ILE A 597 -22.14 11.16 0.99
CA ILE A 597 -22.02 11.93 2.25
C ILE A 597 -23.40 12.06 2.94
N ARG A 598 -24.48 11.96 2.16
CA ARG A 598 -25.88 12.06 2.61
C ARG A 598 -26.74 11.05 1.85
N ASP A 599 -27.87 10.67 2.41
CA ASP A 599 -28.87 9.82 1.74
C ASP A 599 -28.34 8.43 1.33
N LEU A 600 -27.43 7.84 2.11
CA LEU A 600 -27.03 6.44 1.95
C LEU A 600 -28.21 5.53 2.28
N ASN A 601 -28.92 5.08 1.24
CA ASN A 601 -29.96 4.06 1.38
C ASN A 601 -29.32 2.68 1.50
N MET A 602 -29.47 2.04 2.66
CA MET A 602 -29.04 0.67 2.92
C MET A 602 -30.19 -0.35 2.83
N SER A 603 -31.45 0.11 2.68
CA SER A 603 -32.65 -0.71 2.81
C SER A 603 -32.71 -1.88 1.82
N GLU A 604 -32.13 -1.72 0.64
CA GLU A 604 -32.09 -2.72 -0.42
C GLU A 604 -31.17 -3.92 -0.13
N PHE A 605 -30.20 -3.75 0.78
CA PHE A 605 -29.30 -4.82 1.22
C PHE A 605 -29.82 -5.54 2.47
N VAL A 606 -30.92 -5.06 3.06
CA VAL A 606 -31.55 -5.64 4.26
C VAL A 606 -32.59 -6.68 3.84
N CYS A 607 -32.46 -7.90 4.37
CA CYS A 607 -33.29 -9.04 4.01
C CYS A 607 -34.52 -9.28 4.92
N ASP A 608 -34.72 -8.46 5.95
CA ASP A 608 -35.95 -8.48 6.76
C ASP A 608 -37.10 -7.79 5.99
N PRO A 609 -38.16 -8.51 5.57
CA PRO A 609 -39.28 -7.93 4.83
C PRO A 609 -40.15 -6.97 5.66
N LYS A 610 -39.88 -6.81 6.96
CA LYS A 610 -40.54 -5.88 7.89
C LYS A 610 -39.65 -4.70 8.29
N ALA A 611 -38.48 -4.57 7.68
CA ALA A 611 -37.59 -3.42 7.85
C ALA A 611 -38.27 -2.10 7.46
N GLY A 612 -38.07 -1.06 8.27
CA GLY A 612 -38.30 0.32 7.87
C GLY A 612 -37.17 0.85 6.98
N PRO A 613 -37.28 2.10 6.46
CA PRO A 613 -36.24 2.70 5.63
C PRO A 613 -34.95 2.91 6.42
N TYR A 614 -33.85 2.38 5.88
CA TYR A 614 -32.50 2.49 6.43
C TYR A 614 -31.71 3.55 5.64
N ILE A 615 -32.01 4.83 5.88
CA ILE A 615 -31.32 5.98 5.26
C ILE A 615 -30.30 6.53 6.26
N TYR A 616 -29.06 6.75 5.82
CA TYR A 616 -27.96 7.25 6.65
C TYR A 616 -27.30 8.51 6.06
N ASP A 617 -26.80 9.37 6.95
CA ASP A 617 -25.90 10.47 6.62
C ASP A 617 -24.51 10.23 7.24
N LEU A 618 -23.46 10.67 6.55
CA LEU A 618 -22.09 10.56 7.03
C LEU A 618 -21.85 11.60 8.15
N VAL A 619 -21.23 11.16 9.25
CA VAL A 619 -20.89 12.02 10.41
C VAL A 619 -19.40 12.09 10.71
N ALA A 620 -18.61 11.07 10.33
CA ALA A 620 -17.16 11.12 10.41
C ALA A 620 -16.46 10.17 9.41
N VAL A 621 -15.18 10.43 9.13
CA VAL A 621 -14.29 9.58 8.33
C VAL A 621 -12.91 9.53 8.97
N SER A 622 -12.42 8.32 9.24
CA SER A 622 -11.00 8.07 9.51
C SER A 622 -10.26 7.95 8.18
N ASN A 623 -9.23 8.75 7.96
CA ASN A 623 -8.36 8.73 6.78
C ASN A 623 -7.04 8.01 7.09
N HIS A 624 -6.43 7.37 6.08
CA HIS A 624 -5.05 6.87 6.13
C HIS A 624 -4.22 7.24 4.88
N TYR A 625 -3.18 8.04 5.10
CA TYR A 625 -2.16 8.40 4.11
C TYR A 625 -0.93 7.51 4.28
N GLY A 626 -0.14 7.29 3.23
CA GLY A 626 0.98 6.33 3.27
C GLY A 626 0.51 4.86 3.27
N GLY A 627 1.40 3.96 3.72
CA GLY A 627 1.27 2.50 3.62
C GLY A 627 1.61 1.75 4.91
N MET A 628 1.65 0.41 4.86
CA MET A 628 1.68 -0.46 6.05
C MET A 628 3.04 -0.54 6.80
N GLY A 629 4.07 0.15 6.30
CA GLY A 629 5.34 0.37 7.01
C GLY A 629 5.55 1.82 7.46
N GLY A 630 4.60 2.72 7.16
CA GLY A 630 4.72 4.15 7.41
C GLY A 630 3.60 4.93 6.72
N GLY A 631 2.80 5.62 7.52
CA GLY A 631 1.64 6.40 7.11
C GLY A 631 1.19 7.38 8.19
N HIS A 632 0.00 7.97 8.02
CA HIS A 632 -0.58 8.95 8.93
C HIS A 632 -2.11 8.84 8.96
N TYR A 633 -2.70 9.02 10.15
CA TYR A 633 -4.14 8.86 10.40
C TYR A 633 -4.79 10.17 10.87
N THR A 634 -5.60 10.78 10.00
CA THR A 634 -6.34 12.02 10.29
C THR A 634 -7.84 11.77 10.23
N GLY A 635 -8.68 12.74 10.57
CA GLY A 635 -10.13 12.57 10.59
C GLY A 635 -10.90 13.71 9.95
N TYR A 636 -12.00 13.40 9.27
CA TYR A 636 -13.10 14.35 9.07
C TYR A 636 -14.19 14.08 10.11
N GLY A 637 -14.78 15.12 10.67
CA GLY A 637 -15.93 15.02 11.58
C GLY A 637 -16.92 16.16 11.34
N LYS A 638 -18.22 15.84 11.38
CA LYS A 638 -19.30 16.80 11.25
C LYS A 638 -19.75 17.24 12.65
N ASN A 639 -19.46 18.49 13.00
CA ASN A 639 -19.81 19.02 14.30
C ASN A 639 -21.34 19.13 14.42
N LYS A 640 -21.92 18.40 15.38
CA LYS A 640 -23.36 18.34 15.61
C LYS A 640 -24.00 19.67 16.04
N VAL A 641 -23.22 20.63 16.52
CA VAL A 641 -23.73 21.90 17.08
C VAL A 641 -23.97 22.95 16.00
N ASP A 642 -23.10 23.02 14.98
CA ASP A 642 -23.22 23.99 13.88
C ASP A 642 -23.41 23.36 12.49
N GLY A 643 -23.40 22.03 12.43
CA GLY A 643 -23.63 21.23 11.22
C GLY A 643 -22.46 21.20 10.24
N LYS A 644 -21.31 21.82 10.55
CA LYS A 644 -20.18 21.98 9.62
C LYS A 644 -19.19 20.83 9.72
N TRP A 645 -18.43 20.64 8.64
CA TRP A 645 -17.33 19.69 8.57
C TRP A 645 -16.01 20.31 9.02
N TYR A 646 -15.25 19.52 9.77
CA TYR A 646 -13.92 19.87 10.27
C TYR A 646 -12.94 18.75 9.94
N TYR A 647 -11.71 19.13 9.61
CA TYR A 647 -10.56 18.25 9.45
C TYR A 647 -9.70 18.30 10.70
N PHE A 648 -9.37 17.12 11.24
CA PHE A 648 -8.65 16.91 12.48
C PHE A 648 -7.32 16.21 12.17
N ASP A 649 -6.22 16.93 12.33
CA ASP A 649 -4.85 16.47 12.09
C ASP A 649 -4.06 16.56 13.40
N ASP A 650 -4.21 15.50 14.21
CA ASP A 650 -3.77 15.40 15.62
C ASP A 650 -4.20 16.59 16.52
N SER A 651 -3.35 17.61 16.66
CA SER A 651 -3.63 18.83 17.45
C SER A 651 -4.12 20.02 16.62
N SER A 652 -4.14 19.88 15.30
CA SER A 652 -4.65 20.88 14.35
C SER A 652 -6.11 20.59 14.00
N VAL A 653 -6.93 21.64 13.98
CA VAL A 653 -8.33 21.57 13.55
C VAL A 653 -8.59 22.68 12.54
N SER A 654 -9.13 22.35 11.38
CA SER A 654 -9.46 23.29 10.31
C SER A 654 -10.86 23.03 9.75
N SER A 655 -11.49 24.04 9.15
CA SER A 655 -12.77 23.88 8.47
C SER A 655 -12.61 23.12 7.16
N ALA A 656 -13.49 22.15 6.90
CA ALA A 656 -13.52 21.35 5.67
C ALA A 656 -14.83 21.56 4.90
N SER A 657 -14.81 21.25 3.60
CA SER A 657 -16.00 21.22 2.74
C SER A 657 -16.31 19.80 2.26
N GLU A 658 -17.56 19.53 1.88
CA GLU A 658 -18.02 18.16 1.58
C GLU A 658 -17.30 17.53 0.37
N ASP A 659 -16.87 18.34 -0.61
CA ASP A 659 -16.05 17.93 -1.76
C ASP A 659 -14.66 17.39 -1.39
N GLN A 660 -14.15 17.68 -0.18
CA GLN A 660 -12.83 17.24 0.29
C GLN A 660 -12.85 15.85 0.94
N ILE A 661 -14.04 15.30 1.24
CA ILE A 661 -14.18 14.11 2.09
C ILE A 661 -13.98 12.81 1.30
N VAL A 662 -14.52 12.73 0.07
CA VAL A 662 -14.51 11.50 -0.74
C VAL A 662 -13.16 11.35 -1.45
N THR A 663 -12.22 10.67 -0.79
CA THR A 663 -10.85 10.49 -1.29
C THR A 663 -10.37 9.04 -1.17
N LYS A 664 -9.24 8.71 -1.82
CA LYS A 664 -8.55 7.42 -1.63
C LYS A 664 -8.02 7.19 -0.21
N ALA A 665 -7.94 8.24 0.62
CA ALA A 665 -7.45 8.13 1.99
C ALA A 665 -8.54 7.62 2.96
N ALA A 666 -9.82 7.83 2.65
CA ALA A 666 -10.94 7.40 3.51
C ALA A 666 -10.87 5.89 3.79
N TYR A 667 -10.88 5.51 5.07
CA TYR A 667 -10.55 4.17 5.54
C TYR A 667 -11.62 3.56 6.45
N VAL A 668 -12.16 4.33 7.39
CA VAL A 668 -13.36 3.95 8.16
C VAL A 668 -14.38 5.08 8.08
N LEU A 669 -15.61 4.77 7.65
CA LEU A 669 -16.73 5.70 7.52
C LEU A 669 -17.67 5.51 8.71
N PHE A 670 -18.19 6.60 9.26
CA PHE A 670 -19.20 6.61 10.32
C PHE A 670 -20.47 7.23 9.78
N TYR A 671 -21.54 6.45 9.73
CA TYR A 671 -22.85 6.81 9.21
C TYR A 671 -23.89 6.82 10.34
N GLN A 672 -24.61 7.92 10.53
CA GLN A 672 -25.73 7.99 11.47
C GLN A 672 -27.05 7.84 10.73
N ARG A 673 -27.95 6.99 11.23
CA ARG A 673 -29.27 6.77 10.62
C ARG A 673 -30.14 8.02 10.79
N ARG A 674 -30.90 8.35 9.76
CA ARG A 674 -32.10 9.19 9.89
C ARG A 674 -33.20 8.33 10.52
N ASP A 675 -33.23 8.32 11.85
CA ASP A 675 -34.40 7.83 12.57
C ASP A 675 -35.61 8.72 12.21
N GLU A 676 -36.76 8.13 11.87
CA GLU A 676 -38.03 8.87 11.95
C GLU A 676 -38.23 9.35 13.39
N GLU A 677 -38.86 10.52 13.58
CA GLU A 677 -38.94 11.17 14.88
C GLU A 677 -39.45 10.21 15.97
N ALA A 678 -38.60 9.96 16.97
CA ALA A 678 -38.94 9.08 18.07
C ALA A 678 -40.24 9.60 18.73
N PRO A 679 -41.27 8.75 18.88
CA PRO A 679 -42.61 9.20 19.28
C PRO A 679 -42.51 9.97 20.60
N SER A 680 -43.04 11.19 20.59
CA SER A 680 -42.90 12.12 21.71
C SER A 680 -43.35 11.47 23.01
N LYS A 681 -42.56 11.65 24.07
CA LYS A 681 -42.84 11.06 25.39
C LYS A 681 -44.31 11.35 25.76
N PRO A 682 -45.11 10.35 26.14
CA PRO A 682 -46.50 10.58 26.53
C PRO A 682 -46.52 11.61 27.65
N GLN A 683 -47.23 12.72 27.44
CA GLN A 683 -47.37 13.73 28.47
C GLN A 683 -48.00 13.10 29.72
N PRO A 684 -47.48 13.38 30.93
CA PRO A 684 -48.17 12.95 32.15
C PRO A 684 -49.56 13.59 32.16
N SER A 685 -50.60 12.77 32.23
CA SER A 685 -51.98 13.21 32.28
C SER A 685 -52.20 14.16 33.45
N ALA A 686 -52.78 15.33 33.20
CA ALA A 686 -52.97 16.36 34.21
C ALA A 686 -53.76 15.84 35.43
N SER A 687 -53.22 16.08 36.62
CA SER A 687 -53.74 15.53 37.87
C SER A 687 -55.10 16.11 38.26
N LEU A 688 -56.15 15.29 38.20
CA LEU A 688 -57.38 15.51 38.96
C LEU A 688 -57.13 15.11 40.42
N GLY A 689 -57.09 16.08 41.33
CA GLY A 689 -56.83 15.78 42.76
C GLY A 689 -56.43 16.98 43.61
N GLY A 690 -57.14 18.11 43.52
CA GLY A 690 -56.97 19.20 44.48
C GLY A 690 -57.63 18.85 45.81
N ALA A 691 -56.84 18.62 46.87
CA ALA A 691 -57.34 18.58 48.24
C ALA A 691 -57.45 20.02 48.77
N PRO A 692 -58.57 20.40 49.43
CA PRO A 692 -58.71 21.73 50.02
C PRO A 692 -57.84 21.88 51.27
N GLU A 693 -57.33 23.08 51.51
CA GLU A 693 -56.60 23.43 52.73
C GLU A 693 -57.55 23.45 53.94
N ALA A 694 -57.05 23.03 55.10
CA ALA A 694 -57.79 23.13 56.36
C ALA A 694 -57.70 24.56 56.90
N VAL A 695 -58.84 25.16 57.24
CA VAL A 695 -58.94 26.48 57.85
C VAL A 695 -59.01 26.32 59.37
N ASP A 696 -58.27 27.14 60.12
CA ASP A 696 -58.39 27.23 61.58
C ASP A 696 -59.76 27.81 61.98
N ASP A 697 -60.61 27.00 62.61
CA ASP A 697 -61.82 27.48 63.29
C ASP A 697 -61.51 27.80 64.76
N HIS A 698 -61.40 29.09 65.06
CA HIS A 698 -61.17 29.62 66.40
C HIS A 698 -62.46 29.54 67.23
N MET A 699 -62.53 28.63 68.21
CA MET A 699 -63.72 28.45 69.05
C MET A 699 -63.61 29.20 70.38
N ASP A 700 -64.59 30.05 70.69
CA ASP A 700 -64.67 30.83 71.93
C ASP A 700 -65.49 30.13 73.03
N THR A 701 -65.03 30.27 74.27
CA THR A 701 -65.76 30.18 75.55
C THR A 701 -66.83 29.09 75.76
N ASN A 702 -66.50 28.05 76.54
CA ASN A 702 -66.92 27.96 77.96
C ASN A 702 -66.23 26.80 78.71
#